data_AF-A0A4T0X4U9-F1
#
_entry.id   AF-A0A4T0X4U9-F1
#
_cell.length_a   1.000
_cell.length_b   1.000
_cell.length_c   1.000
_cell.angle_alpha   90.00
_cell.angle_beta   90.00
_cell.angle_gamma   90.00
#
_symmetry.space_group_name_H-M   'P 1'
#
loop_
_entity.id
_entity.type
_entity.pdbx_description
1 polymer ?
#
loop_
_entity_poly.entity_id
_entity_poly.type
_entity_poly.pdbx_seq_one_letter_code
_entity_poly.pdbx_strand_id
1 'polypeptide(L)'
;MLTEDQLDGLIASQYAIANLKSMEQLKNILQPLKTHLDTILICQILLHSLPSLICDSTLIDVLELIFEGNSNTETRELFFDIASFFETSGVPQSITQLVCLNVDQKRVFVENLLESFNEISSKYDFSRQDATFDALVKSFIVRLNCDFTSFEVTNLLVDRLKTSKFASLDLLDWINYFYIPISSLDRCVPEINYTLRDFQVLITNDELVEIIMANHKSVPDILDHVLAPYINYASDDIWKSFLSWTKSFVITGLEHPEKMSENYQLILSILRQDLFLNQLNSTTYIDEFVKLVLTFIYLTPQCDLQIFINMKEILILLKSFSIPDGNTTDLLTESNFDEVLIKLAPTKSTIALMIKVVEIGETLYNNDLSFLNVLELRSANKEIQMTELIKFIDNEVTVETTGSKWKLFLTSTYTTLKKTEIFNQISIEEFSEVILQKLLDLKRFEVIQTIFNKDFNYLPETKYQEIVERKCWTIYMNTFNNLDDCKKCLELLNENSHCFKQLTSLICANEKMRDWKFYLKPGTHATPKDIYNVQNPIVIIRKIFELNDNAFVYLGDIYHLLELLIVGMGVSSENPLYDVSKSYDDPTNLLALKLKLICLEFTSAMEYTFSFDLAFSLLSQALTETEEIANVVSENWFAFFQLSKIEYEVDQLELLDNKLNLLSKLLLLTPTEYNTIVLEQWQMLNSQKQALLDDQQQQIHQYSNSKNENGLIESFGDVQSRLQRSLKESADELMNNSSSDIGKNIIGWIVGAN
;
A
#
# COMPACT_ATOMS: atom_id res chain seq x y z
N MET A 1 -77.05 -47.97 20.14
CA MET A 1 -76.82 -48.23 21.58
C MET A 1 -75.95 -49.47 21.67
N LEU A 2 -74.83 -49.41 22.41
CA LEU A 2 -73.97 -50.57 22.62
C LEU A 2 -74.68 -51.58 23.54
N THR A 3 -74.58 -52.87 23.22
CA THR A 3 -75.05 -53.97 24.07
C THR A 3 -74.10 -54.18 25.26
N GLU A 4 -74.55 -54.85 26.32
CA GLU A 4 -73.70 -55.12 27.50
C GLU A 4 -72.41 -55.87 27.12
N ASP A 5 -72.50 -56.86 26.22
CA ASP A 5 -71.35 -57.60 25.70
C ASP A 5 -70.36 -56.72 24.92
N GLN A 6 -70.86 -55.69 24.21
CA GLN A 6 -70.01 -54.72 23.51
C GLN A 6 -69.31 -53.76 24.48
N LEU A 7 -69.96 -53.39 25.59
CA LEU A 7 -69.35 -52.58 26.65
C LEU A 7 -68.24 -53.37 27.34
N ASP A 8 -68.51 -54.62 27.70
CA ASP A 8 -67.52 -55.51 28.34
C ASP A 8 -66.35 -55.83 27.39
N GLY A 9 -66.62 -56.03 26.10
CA GLY A 9 -65.61 -56.22 25.07
C GLY A 9 -64.67 -55.02 24.92
N LEU A 10 -65.18 -53.79 24.96
CA LEU A 10 -64.37 -52.59 24.88
C LEU A 10 -63.46 -52.42 26.10
N ILE A 11 -64.02 -52.64 27.31
CA ILE A 11 -63.29 -52.55 28.58
C ILE A 11 -62.17 -53.60 28.61
N ALA A 12 -62.48 -54.84 28.24
CA ALA A 12 -61.51 -55.93 28.16
C ALA A 12 -60.39 -55.65 27.14
N SER A 13 -60.76 -55.14 25.96
CA SER A 13 -59.82 -54.82 24.89
C SER A 13 -58.86 -53.70 25.27
N GLN A 14 -59.37 -52.61 25.85
CA GLN A 14 -58.55 -51.50 26.33
C GLN A 14 -57.58 -51.95 27.42
N TYR A 15 -58.05 -52.73 28.39
CA TYR A 15 -57.22 -53.24 29.47
C TYR A 15 -56.13 -54.20 28.96
N ALA A 16 -56.48 -55.11 28.04
CA ALA A 16 -55.53 -56.05 27.47
C ALA A 16 -54.40 -55.31 26.75
N ILE A 17 -54.73 -54.29 25.95
CA ILE A 17 -53.76 -53.46 25.23
C ILE A 17 -52.91 -52.63 26.21
N ALA A 18 -53.51 -52.03 27.24
CA ALA A 18 -52.80 -51.21 28.23
C ALA A 18 -51.79 -51.98 29.09
N ASN A 19 -51.97 -53.30 29.24
CA ASN A 19 -51.12 -54.15 30.08
C ASN A 19 -50.18 -55.07 29.29
N LEU A 20 -50.01 -54.82 28.00
CA LEU A 20 -49.08 -55.57 27.16
C LEU A 20 -47.64 -55.39 27.63
N LYS A 21 -46.88 -56.49 27.59
CA LYS A 21 -45.43 -56.51 27.92
C LYS A 21 -44.55 -56.64 26.68
N SER A 22 -45.11 -56.98 25.52
CA SER A 22 -44.40 -57.13 24.25
C SER A 22 -45.34 -57.01 23.05
N MET A 23 -44.80 -56.66 21.88
CA MET A 23 -45.55 -56.61 20.62
C MET A 23 -46.03 -57.97 20.13
N GLU A 24 -45.34 -59.06 20.51
CA GLU A 24 -45.78 -60.42 20.19
C GLU A 24 -47.10 -60.77 20.88
N GLN A 25 -47.33 -60.28 22.10
CA GLN A 25 -48.62 -60.40 22.77
C GLN A 25 -49.72 -59.61 22.05
N LEU A 26 -49.41 -58.42 21.52
CA LEU A 26 -50.36 -57.64 20.72
C LEU A 26 -50.80 -58.42 19.48
N LYS A 27 -49.84 -59.03 18.77
CA LYS A 27 -50.10 -59.86 17.58
C LYS A 27 -51.05 -61.01 17.88
N ASN A 28 -50.92 -61.66 19.03
CA ASN A 28 -51.78 -62.77 19.45
C ASN A 28 -53.22 -62.33 19.76
N ILE A 29 -53.40 -61.15 20.37
CA ILE A 29 -54.74 -60.62 20.69
C ILE A 29 -55.40 -59.86 19.53
N LEU A 30 -54.66 -59.54 18.45
CA LEU A 30 -55.16 -58.76 17.32
C LEU A 30 -56.27 -59.47 16.55
N GLN A 31 -56.15 -60.78 16.34
CA GLN A 31 -57.18 -61.56 15.63
C GLN A 31 -58.51 -61.60 16.41
N PRO A 32 -58.51 -61.89 17.74
CA PRO A 32 -59.70 -61.70 18.59
C PRO A 32 -60.26 -60.29 18.60
N LEU A 33 -59.44 -59.25 18.51
CA LEU A 33 -59.90 -57.86 18.46
C LEU A 33 -60.64 -57.56 17.15
N LYS A 34 -60.08 -57.97 16.01
CA LYS A 34 -60.67 -57.81 14.67
C LYS A 34 -62.00 -58.52 14.47
N THR A 35 -62.29 -59.56 15.26
CA THR A 35 -63.57 -60.27 15.17
C THR A 35 -64.71 -59.52 15.86
N HIS A 36 -64.41 -58.61 16.80
CA HIS A 36 -65.40 -57.98 17.68
C HIS A 36 -65.46 -56.45 17.60
N LEU A 37 -64.37 -55.78 17.22
CA LEU A 37 -64.29 -54.33 17.10
C LEU A 37 -64.05 -53.94 15.64
N ASP A 38 -64.57 -52.78 15.24
CA ASP A 38 -64.23 -52.21 13.95
C ASP A 38 -62.77 -51.72 13.94
N THR A 39 -62.20 -51.63 12.74
CA THR A 39 -60.80 -51.24 12.54
C THR A 39 -60.51 -49.86 13.14
N ILE A 40 -61.45 -48.92 13.03
CA ILE A 40 -61.29 -47.54 13.51
C ILE A 40 -61.13 -47.52 15.03
N LEU A 41 -61.99 -48.23 15.74
CA LEU A 41 -61.99 -48.33 17.18
C LEU A 41 -60.77 -49.09 17.70
N ILE A 42 -60.32 -50.14 17.00
CA ILE A 42 -59.04 -50.80 17.28
C ILE A 42 -57.90 -49.78 17.17
N CYS A 43 -57.85 -48.99 16.10
CA CYS A 43 -56.84 -47.95 15.90
C CYS A 43 -56.86 -46.90 17.02
N GLN A 44 -58.05 -46.43 17.42
CA GLN A 44 -58.22 -45.48 18.54
C GLN A 44 -57.75 -46.07 19.87
N ILE A 45 -58.08 -47.33 20.17
CA ILE A 45 -57.65 -48.00 21.41
C ILE A 45 -56.14 -48.16 21.43
N LEU A 46 -55.53 -48.56 20.30
CA LEU A 46 -54.08 -48.71 20.19
C LEU A 46 -53.38 -47.36 20.37
N LEU A 47 -53.84 -46.31 19.67
CA LEU A 47 -53.28 -44.98 19.77
C LEU A 47 -53.41 -44.39 21.19
N HIS A 48 -54.49 -44.72 21.92
CA HIS A 48 -54.67 -44.26 23.30
C HIS A 48 -53.90 -45.09 24.33
N SER A 49 -53.91 -46.42 24.20
CA SER A 49 -53.64 -47.32 25.33
C SER A 49 -52.39 -48.17 25.20
N LEU A 50 -51.83 -48.31 23.99
CA LEU A 50 -50.62 -49.11 23.79
C LEU A 50 -49.43 -48.48 24.53
N PRO A 51 -48.73 -49.20 25.45
CA PRO A 51 -47.63 -48.61 26.20
C PRO A 51 -46.46 -48.20 25.29
N SER A 52 -46.03 -46.94 25.37
CA SER A 52 -44.99 -46.40 24.48
C SER A 52 -43.63 -47.12 24.63
N LEU A 53 -43.34 -47.67 25.81
CA LEU A 53 -42.09 -48.40 26.12
C LEU A 53 -41.93 -49.75 25.42
N ILE A 54 -43.03 -50.36 24.95
CA ILE A 54 -42.97 -51.64 24.23
C ILE A 54 -42.94 -51.44 22.71
N CYS A 55 -42.99 -50.19 22.23
CA CYS A 55 -42.99 -49.86 20.81
C CYS A 55 -41.60 -49.95 20.20
N ASP A 56 -41.43 -50.89 19.27
CA ASP A 56 -40.24 -51.08 18.45
C ASP A 56 -40.61 -51.23 16.96
N SER A 57 -39.63 -51.53 16.10
CA SER A 57 -39.85 -51.73 14.66
C SER A 57 -40.94 -52.75 14.31
N THR A 58 -41.24 -53.72 15.18
CA THR A 58 -42.27 -54.74 14.95
C THR A 58 -43.69 -54.17 15.06
N LEU A 59 -43.86 -52.98 15.66
CA LEU A 59 -45.14 -52.27 15.66
C LEU A 59 -45.68 -52.10 14.25
N ILE A 60 -44.82 -51.73 13.29
CA ILE A 60 -45.24 -51.52 11.90
C ILE A 60 -45.81 -52.82 11.32
N ASP A 61 -45.15 -53.96 11.53
CA ASP A 61 -45.65 -55.26 11.06
C ASP A 61 -47.01 -55.61 11.68
N VAL A 62 -47.22 -55.27 12.96
CA VAL A 62 -48.51 -55.48 13.64
C VAL A 62 -49.59 -54.54 13.11
N LEU A 63 -49.26 -53.29 12.80
CA LEU A 63 -50.18 -52.34 12.17
C LEU A 63 -50.53 -52.77 10.74
N GLU A 64 -49.58 -53.27 9.95
CA GLU A 64 -49.86 -53.84 8.63
C GLU A 64 -50.88 -54.97 8.71
N LEU A 65 -50.72 -55.87 9.70
CA LEU A 65 -51.69 -56.92 9.94
C LEU A 65 -53.10 -56.39 10.20
N ILE A 66 -53.27 -55.19 10.77
CA ILE A 66 -54.61 -54.57 10.99
C ILE A 66 -55.29 -54.29 9.65
N PHE A 67 -54.54 -53.77 8.69
CA PHE A 67 -55.06 -53.35 7.38
C PHE A 67 -55.01 -54.47 6.33
N GLU A 68 -54.27 -55.57 6.57
CA GLU A 68 -54.38 -56.81 5.81
C GLU A 68 -55.78 -57.45 5.97
N GLY A 69 -56.50 -57.58 4.85
CA GLY A 69 -57.73 -58.36 4.78
C GLY A 69 -59.07 -57.61 4.90
N ASN A 70 -59.09 -56.27 4.75
CA ASN A 70 -60.35 -55.51 4.70
C ASN A 70 -61.07 -55.69 3.35
N SER A 71 -61.55 -56.90 3.07
CA SER A 71 -62.64 -57.15 2.14
C SER A 71 -63.76 -57.85 2.90
N ASN A 72 -64.86 -57.11 3.11
CA ASN A 72 -66.17 -57.53 3.63
C ASN A 72 -66.37 -57.43 5.16
N THR A 73 -66.71 -56.23 5.62
CA THR A 73 -67.48 -56.02 6.85
C THR A 73 -68.98 -56.15 6.52
N GLU A 74 -69.50 -57.37 6.47
CA GLU A 74 -70.90 -57.61 6.86
C GLU A 74 -70.94 -57.65 8.40
N THR A 75 -71.91 -56.94 8.96
CA THR A 75 -72.26 -56.84 10.39
C THR A 75 -71.96 -58.11 11.19
N ARG A 76 -70.98 -58.03 12.10
CA ARG A 76 -70.64 -59.12 13.04
C ARG A 76 -71.34 -58.88 14.38
N GLU A 77 -72.49 -59.52 14.56
CA GLU A 77 -73.02 -59.84 15.90
C GLU A 77 -72.37 -61.13 16.37
N LEU A 78 -71.26 -61.04 17.10
CA LEU A 78 -70.61 -62.18 17.74
C LEU A 78 -70.43 -61.86 19.22
N PHE A 79 -70.96 -62.76 20.05
CA PHE A 79 -70.86 -62.77 21.50
C PHE A 79 -69.39 -62.68 21.93
N PHE A 80 -69.03 -61.66 22.70
CA PHE A 80 -67.66 -61.48 23.20
C PHE A 80 -67.46 -62.31 24.47
N ASP A 81 -66.77 -63.45 24.38
CA ASP A 81 -66.41 -64.24 25.56
C ASP A 81 -65.09 -63.74 26.16
N ILE A 82 -65.21 -62.95 27.24
CA ILE A 82 -64.09 -62.38 28.02
C ILE A 82 -63.14 -63.49 28.54
N ALA A 83 -63.66 -64.67 28.87
CA ALA A 83 -62.84 -65.76 29.40
C ALA A 83 -61.95 -66.39 28.31
N SER A 84 -62.46 -66.47 27.08
CA SER A 84 -61.68 -66.90 25.91
C SER A 84 -60.65 -65.85 25.47
N PHE A 85 -60.95 -64.56 25.63
CA PHE A 85 -60.10 -63.46 25.19
C PHE A 85 -58.78 -63.34 25.98
N PHE A 86 -58.77 -63.70 27.28
CA PHE A 86 -57.59 -63.62 28.16
C PHE A 86 -56.83 -64.95 28.33
N GLU A 87 -57.03 -65.94 27.46
CA GLU A 87 -56.46 -67.30 27.43
C GLU A 87 -55.56 -67.74 28.64
N THR A 88 -55.90 -68.87 29.26
CA THR A 88 -55.15 -69.59 30.33
C THR A 88 -54.75 -68.85 31.62
N SER A 89 -54.82 -67.53 31.67
CA SER A 89 -54.41 -66.72 32.84
C SER A 89 -55.55 -66.42 33.82
N GLY A 90 -56.79 -66.64 33.38
CA GLY A 90 -58.01 -66.16 34.04
C GLY A 90 -58.27 -64.67 33.78
N VAL A 91 -59.54 -64.26 33.84
CA VAL A 91 -59.92 -62.84 33.70
C VAL A 91 -59.29 -62.05 34.85
N PRO A 92 -58.50 -60.99 34.58
CA PRO A 92 -57.87 -60.19 35.62
C PRO A 92 -58.88 -59.63 36.63
N GLN A 93 -58.54 -59.61 37.93
CA GLN A 93 -59.46 -59.15 38.98
C GLN A 93 -59.97 -57.71 38.74
N SER A 94 -59.13 -56.85 38.18
CA SER A 94 -59.49 -55.48 37.78
C SER A 94 -60.56 -55.46 36.68
N ILE A 95 -60.54 -56.41 35.75
CA ILE A 95 -61.59 -56.56 34.73
C ILE A 95 -62.84 -57.19 35.34
N THR A 96 -62.70 -58.20 36.20
CA THR A 96 -63.85 -58.79 36.91
C THR A 96 -64.64 -57.74 37.69
N GLN A 97 -63.95 -56.79 38.35
CA GLN A 97 -64.59 -55.69 39.07
C GLN A 97 -65.34 -54.71 38.15
N LEU A 98 -64.80 -54.42 36.96
CA LEU A 98 -65.42 -53.52 35.98
C LEU A 98 -66.61 -54.18 35.24
N VAL A 99 -66.50 -55.48 34.95
CA VAL A 99 -67.56 -56.29 34.32
C VAL A 99 -68.71 -56.57 35.29
N CYS A 100 -68.48 -56.50 36.60
CA CYS A 100 -69.53 -56.62 37.63
C CYS A 100 -70.29 -55.30 37.90
N LEU A 101 -69.93 -54.19 37.25
CA LEU A 101 -70.70 -52.94 37.33
C LEU A 101 -72.09 -53.11 36.69
N ASN A 102 -73.06 -52.29 37.09
CA ASN A 102 -74.35 -52.30 36.40
C ASN A 102 -74.22 -51.69 34.98
N VAL A 103 -75.17 -52.02 34.08
CA VAL A 103 -75.11 -51.60 32.67
C VAL A 103 -74.99 -50.08 32.50
N ASP A 104 -75.65 -49.30 33.35
CA ASP A 104 -75.59 -47.83 33.27
C ASP A 104 -74.23 -47.28 33.73
N GLN A 105 -73.60 -47.89 34.74
CA GLN A 105 -72.23 -47.57 35.18
C GLN A 105 -71.20 -47.97 34.12
N LYS A 106 -71.35 -49.14 33.49
CA LYS A 106 -70.53 -49.58 32.34
C LYS A 106 -70.66 -48.59 31.18
N ARG A 107 -71.89 -48.14 30.89
CA ARG A 107 -72.15 -47.17 29.82
C ARG A 107 -71.45 -45.85 30.08
N VAL A 108 -71.58 -45.28 31.28
CA VAL A 108 -70.90 -44.03 31.65
C VAL A 108 -69.37 -44.19 31.57
N PHE A 109 -68.83 -45.33 32.04
CA PHE A 109 -67.41 -45.62 31.94
C PHE A 109 -66.92 -45.67 30.49
N VAL A 110 -67.64 -46.38 29.63
CA VAL A 110 -67.31 -46.50 28.19
C VAL A 110 -67.49 -45.17 27.47
N GLU A 111 -68.51 -44.37 27.80
CA GLU A 111 -68.70 -43.03 27.23
C GLU A 111 -67.51 -42.12 27.54
N ASN A 112 -67.06 -42.07 28.81
CA ASN A 112 -65.86 -41.32 29.20
C ASN A 112 -64.59 -41.83 28.50
N LEU A 113 -64.47 -43.14 28.33
CA LEU A 113 -63.33 -43.77 27.67
C LEU A 113 -63.32 -43.49 26.16
N LEU A 114 -64.48 -43.50 25.50
CA LEU A 114 -64.62 -43.10 24.10
C LEU A 114 -64.36 -41.59 23.92
N GLU A 115 -64.79 -40.76 24.86
CA GLU A 115 -64.47 -39.33 24.86
C GLU A 115 -62.96 -39.10 24.98
N SER A 116 -62.29 -39.82 25.89
CA SER A 116 -60.83 -39.81 26.03
C SER A 116 -60.12 -40.35 24.78
N PHE A 117 -60.65 -41.39 24.13
CA PHE A 117 -60.11 -41.88 22.86
C PHE A 117 -60.20 -40.82 21.77
N ASN A 118 -61.31 -40.09 21.69
CA ASN A 118 -61.47 -39.01 20.73
C ASN A 118 -60.57 -37.81 21.06
N GLU A 119 -60.37 -37.50 22.34
CA GLU A 119 -59.43 -36.47 22.78
C GLU A 119 -57.99 -36.80 22.36
N ILE A 120 -57.53 -38.03 22.62
CA ILE A 120 -56.19 -38.47 22.19
C ILE A 120 -56.08 -38.56 20.67
N SER A 121 -57.11 -39.07 19.99
CA SER A 121 -57.13 -39.13 18.52
C SER A 121 -57.01 -37.73 17.93
N SER A 122 -57.78 -36.77 18.44
CA SER A 122 -57.70 -35.35 18.05
C SER A 122 -56.35 -34.73 18.39
N LYS A 123 -55.78 -35.08 19.56
CA LYS A 123 -54.46 -34.60 19.98
C LYS A 123 -53.36 -34.97 18.98
N TYR A 124 -53.43 -36.14 18.35
CA TYR A 124 -52.42 -36.63 17.41
C TYR A 124 -52.94 -36.72 15.96
N ASP A 125 -53.92 -35.89 15.61
CA ASP A 125 -54.47 -35.72 14.27
C ASP A 125 -54.98 -37.00 13.59
N PHE A 126 -55.49 -37.96 14.39
CA PHE A 126 -56.16 -39.15 13.89
C PHE A 126 -57.66 -38.91 13.72
N SER A 127 -58.11 -38.81 12.46
CA SER A 127 -59.51 -38.59 12.10
C SER A 127 -60.24 -39.92 11.84
N ARG A 128 -61.52 -40.01 12.24
CA ARG A 128 -62.38 -41.17 11.90
C ARG A 128 -62.70 -41.27 10.41
N GLN A 129 -62.58 -40.16 9.67
CA GLN A 129 -62.87 -40.10 8.24
C GLN A 129 -61.68 -40.61 7.41
N ASP A 130 -60.46 -40.54 7.95
CA ASP A 130 -59.19 -40.87 7.29
C ASP A 130 -58.45 -42.03 7.98
N ALA A 131 -59.19 -43.01 8.52
CA ALA A 131 -58.63 -44.18 9.22
C ALA A 131 -57.87 -45.14 8.27
N THR A 132 -56.75 -44.65 7.77
CA THR A 132 -55.81 -45.31 6.87
C THR A 132 -54.57 -45.74 7.66
N PHE A 133 -53.79 -46.65 7.06
CA PHE A 133 -52.50 -47.04 7.60
C PHE A 133 -51.58 -45.81 7.83
N ASP A 134 -51.54 -44.90 6.86
CA ASP A 134 -50.70 -43.70 6.92
C ASP A 134 -51.08 -42.76 8.05
N ALA A 135 -52.38 -42.47 8.22
CA ALA A 135 -52.85 -41.60 9.29
C ALA A 135 -52.52 -42.20 10.66
N LEU A 136 -52.76 -43.50 10.86
CA LEU A 136 -52.47 -44.17 12.11
C LEU A 136 -50.98 -44.16 12.44
N VAL A 137 -50.13 -44.47 11.46
CA VAL A 137 -48.68 -44.50 11.63
C VAL A 137 -48.13 -43.10 11.93
N LYS A 138 -48.59 -42.06 11.21
CA LYS A 138 -48.22 -40.66 11.51
C LYS A 138 -48.59 -40.30 12.95
N SER A 139 -49.82 -40.60 13.38
CA SER A 139 -50.26 -40.33 14.76
C SER A 139 -49.44 -41.10 15.80
N PHE A 140 -49.03 -42.33 15.52
CA PHE A 140 -48.14 -43.10 16.41
C PHE A 140 -46.74 -42.50 16.51
N ILE A 141 -46.15 -42.10 15.39
CA ILE A 141 -44.83 -41.46 15.37
C ILE A 141 -44.88 -40.16 16.17
N VAL A 142 -45.88 -39.31 15.94
CA VAL A 142 -46.05 -38.05 16.68
C VAL A 142 -46.28 -38.33 18.17
N ARG A 143 -47.15 -39.29 18.53
CA ARG A 143 -47.38 -39.68 19.92
C ARG A 143 -46.10 -40.12 20.62
N LEU A 144 -45.36 -41.05 20.03
CA LEU A 144 -44.14 -41.60 20.63
C LEU A 144 -43.06 -40.51 20.78
N ASN A 145 -42.92 -39.62 19.79
CA ASN A 145 -42.02 -38.49 19.91
C ASN A 145 -42.45 -37.53 21.04
N CYS A 146 -43.75 -37.25 21.21
CA CYS A 146 -44.23 -36.45 22.33
C CYS A 146 -43.99 -37.12 23.70
N ASP A 147 -44.12 -38.45 23.78
CA ASP A 147 -43.96 -39.19 25.04
C ASP A 147 -42.48 -39.29 25.47
N PHE A 148 -41.56 -39.41 24.51
CA PHE A 148 -40.13 -39.62 24.78
C PHE A 148 -39.24 -38.39 24.54
N THR A 149 -39.77 -37.35 23.87
CA THR A 149 -39.01 -36.17 23.41
C THR A 149 -37.70 -36.56 22.73
N SER A 150 -37.74 -37.62 21.90
CA SER A 150 -36.57 -38.20 21.24
C SER A 150 -36.95 -38.80 19.90
N PHE A 151 -36.05 -38.68 18.93
CA PHE A 151 -36.20 -39.27 17.61
C PHE A 151 -35.67 -40.70 17.53
N GLU A 152 -34.94 -41.20 18.53
CA GLU A 152 -34.31 -42.52 18.48
C GLU A 152 -35.33 -43.66 18.31
N VAL A 153 -36.42 -43.62 19.09
CA VAL A 153 -37.49 -44.62 19.05
C VAL A 153 -38.27 -44.54 17.75
N THR A 154 -38.56 -43.32 17.28
CA THR A 154 -39.32 -43.11 16.04
C THR A 154 -38.50 -43.38 14.78
N ASN A 155 -37.17 -43.24 14.82
CA ASN A 155 -36.27 -43.57 13.71
C ASN A 155 -36.33 -45.07 13.35
N LEU A 156 -36.38 -45.94 14.36
CA LEU A 156 -36.54 -47.38 14.15
C LEU A 156 -37.85 -47.74 13.43
N LEU A 157 -38.93 -46.99 13.71
CA LEU A 157 -40.22 -47.17 13.04
C LEU A 157 -40.16 -46.67 11.60
N VAL A 158 -39.56 -45.49 11.38
CA VAL A 158 -39.40 -44.87 10.07
C VAL A 158 -38.56 -45.72 9.12
N ASP A 159 -37.48 -46.33 9.61
CA ASP A 159 -36.67 -47.22 8.78
C ASP A 159 -37.42 -48.47 8.34
N ARG A 160 -38.29 -49.02 9.20
CA ARG A 160 -39.16 -50.13 8.80
C ARG A 160 -40.20 -49.69 7.77
N LEU A 161 -40.79 -48.50 7.91
CA LEU A 161 -41.80 -47.95 7.00
C LEU A 161 -41.31 -47.77 5.56
N LYS A 162 -40.04 -47.43 5.35
CA LYS A 162 -39.43 -47.36 4.00
C LYS A 162 -39.52 -48.67 3.22
N THR A 163 -39.70 -49.80 3.92
CA THR A 163 -39.82 -51.14 3.35
C THR A 163 -41.23 -51.73 3.48
N SER A 164 -42.19 -50.95 4.00
CA SER A 164 -43.58 -51.35 4.15
C SER A 164 -44.29 -51.37 2.80
N LYS A 165 -45.15 -52.37 2.58
CA LYS A 165 -45.99 -52.46 1.39
C LYS A 165 -47.27 -51.62 1.47
N PHE A 166 -47.59 -51.10 2.66
CA PHE A 166 -48.78 -50.30 2.93
C PHE A 166 -48.50 -48.79 2.99
N ALA A 167 -47.23 -48.39 3.09
CA ALA A 167 -46.84 -46.98 3.07
C ALA A 167 -47.14 -46.36 1.71
N SER A 168 -47.97 -45.33 1.69
CA SER A 168 -48.20 -44.54 0.47
C SER A 168 -47.02 -43.63 0.13
N LEU A 169 -47.03 -43.08 -1.09
CA LEU A 169 -46.10 -42.02 -1.47
C LEU A 169 -46.24 -40.79 -0.56
N ASP A 170 -47.45 -40.41 -0.16
CA ASP A 170 -47.69 -39.25 0.71
C ASP A 170 -47.12 -39.46 2.13
N LEU A 171 -47.10 -40.70 2.62
CA LEU A 171 -46.43 -41.04 3.87
C LEU A 171 -44.90 -40.96 3.72
N LEU A 172 -44.36 -41.50 2.63
CA LEU A 172 -42.93 -41.47 2.36
C LEU A 172 -42.42 -40.05 2.10
N ASP A 173 -43.20 -39.19 1.44
CA ASP A 173 -42.91 -37.78 1.23
C ASP A 173 -42.94 -37.01 2.55
N TRP A 174 -43.93 -37.26 3.41
CA TRP A 174 -43.93 -36.72 4.77
C TRP A 174 -42.70 -37.17 5.57
N ILE A 175 -42.27 -38.42 5.43
CA ILE A 175 -41.05 -38.90 6.07
C ILE A 175 -39.82 -38.15 5.54
N ASN A 176 -39.67 -38.08 4.22
CA ASN A 176 -38.48 -37.57 3.56
C ASN A 176 -38.35 -36.05 3.66
N TYR A 177 -39.46 -35.32 3.62
CA TYR A 177 -39.47 -33.86 3.53
C TYR A 177 -39.92 -33.17 4.84
N PHE A 178 -40.56 -33.87 5.77
CA PHE A 178 -40.92 -33.30 7.08
C PHE A 178 -40.18 -33.98 8.24
N TYR A 179 -40.35 -35.30 8.43
CA TYR A 179 -39.79 -35.99 9.60
C TYR A 179 -38.26 -36.01 9.62
N ILE A 180 -37.61 -36.43 8.52
CA ILE A 180 -36.14 -36.54 8.44
C ILE A 180 -35.45 -35.19 8.63
N PRO A 181 -35.92 -34.10 7.99
CA PRO A 181 -35.41 -32.75 8.24
C PRO A 181 -35.47 -32.34 9.71
N ILE A 182 -36.63 -32.50 10.35
CA ILE A 182 -36.80 -32.09 11.74
C ILE A 182 -35.97 -32.97 12.69
N SER A 183 -35.88 -34.28 12.44
CA SER A 183 -34.98 -35.17 13.20
C SER A 183 -33.51 -34.79 13.02
N SER A 184 -33.13 -34.31 11.84
CA SER A 184 -31.77 -33.84 11.57
C SER A 184 -31.49 -32.51 12.26
N LEU A 185 -32.49 -31.63 12.33
CA LEU A 185 -32.42 -30.36 13.08
C LEU A 185 -32.19 -30.60 14.57
N ASP A 186 -32.94 -31.51 15.19
CA ASP A 186 -32.78 -31.92 16.59
C ASP A 186 -31.35 -32.38 16.89
N ARG A 187 -30.78 -33.20 16.00
CA ARG A 187 -29.38 -33.66 16.13
C ARG A 187 -28.38 -32.53 16.00
N CYS A 188 -28.62 -31.58 15.11
CA CYS A 188 -27.72 -30.45 14.85
C CYS A 188 -27.84 -29.34 15.90
N VAL A 189 -29.00 -29.23 16.55
CA VAL A 189 -29.30 -28.21 17.57
C VAL A 189 -29.99 -28.88 18.76
N PRO A 190 -29.25 -29.63 19.61
CA PRO A 190 -29.83 -30.42 20.71
C PRO A 190 -30.47 -29.59 21.82
N GLU A 191 -30.27 -28.28 21.79
CA GLU A 191 -30.86 -27.32 22.74
C GLU A 191 -32.36 -27.10 22.48
N ILE A 192 -32.85 -27.55 21.32
CA ILE A 192 -34.25 -27.48 20.93
C ILE A 192 -35.01 -28.66 21.55
N ASN A 193 -35.88 -28.40 22.52
CA ASN A 193 -36.76 -29.41 23.14
C ASN A 193 -38.17 -29.42 22.51
N TYR A 194 -38.29 -29.19 21.21
CA TYR A 194 -39.58 -29.20 20.52
C TYR A 194 -39.94 -30.61 20.04
N THR A 195 -41.19 -31.00 20.26
CA THR A 195 -41.74 -32.24 19.72
C THR A 195 -42.14 -32.07 18.26
N LEU A 196 -42.27 -33.18 17.52
CA LEU A 196 -42.80 -33.21 16.15
C LEU A 196 -44.12 -32.46 16.03
N ARG A 197 -44.97 -32.54 17.06
CA ARG A 197 -46.25 -31.85 17.09
C ARG A 197 -46.07 -30.33 17.16
N ASP A 198 -45.10 -29.86 17.93
CA ASP A 198 -44.82 -28.42 18.05
C ASP A 198 -44.41 -27.86 16.68
N PHE A 199 -43.59 -28.59 15.92
CA PHE A 199 -43.24 -28.24 14.54
C PHE A 199 -44.39 -28.31 13.53
N GLN A 200 -45.44 -29.08 13.81
CA GLN A 200 -46.62 -29.18 12.92
C GLN A 200 -47.67 -28.09 13.21
N VAL A 201 -47.80 -27.68 14.46
CA VAL A 201 -48.98 -26.92 14.91
C VAL A 201 -48.62 -25.56 15.51
N LEU A 202 -47.47 -25.44 16.19
CA LEU A 202 -47.12 -24.25 16.97
C LEU A 202 -46.10 -23.37 16.25
N ILE A 203 -45.06 -23.96 15.71
CA ILE A 203 -43.93 -23.24 15.12
C ILE A 203 -44.31 -22.75 13.73
N THR A 204 -44.20 -21.44 13.53
CA THR A 204 -44.41 -20.82 12.22
C THR A 204 -43.21 -21.06 11.30
N ASN A 205 -43.41 -20.94 9.98
CA ASN A 205 -42.31 -21.06 9.02
C ASN A 205 -41.19 -20.03 9.27
N ASP A 206 -41.55 -18.82 9.73
CA ASP A 206 -40.58 -17.77 10.08
C ASP A 206 -39.72 -18.20 11.29
N GLU A 207 -40.36 -18.64 12.38
CA GLU A 207 -39.66 -19.14 13.57
C GLU A 207 -38.78 -20.36 13.25
N LEU A 208 -39.24 -21.26 12.38
CA LEU A 208 -38.45 -22.41 11.96
C LEU A 208 -37.18 -21.97 11.22
N VAL A 209 -37.30 -21.06 10.26
CA VAL A 209 -36.13 -20.51 9.55
C VAL A 209 -35.19 -19.81 10.52
N GLU A 210 -35.70 -19.02 11.48
CA GLU A 210 -34.88 -18.39 12.51
C GLU A 210 -34.11 -19.42 13.34
N ILE A 211 -34.77 -20.49 13.79
CA ILE A 211 -34.15 -21.59 14.55
C ILE A 211 -33.04 -22.28 13.73
N ILE A 212 -33.32 -22.59 12.47
CA ILE A 212 -32.37 -23.21 11.53
C ILE A 212 -31.14 -22.32 11.34
N MET A 213 -31.36 -21.01 11.15
CA MET A 213 -30.29 -20.08 10.81
C MET A 213 -29.54 -19.51 12.01
N ALA A 214 -30.10 -19.59 13.23
CA ALA A 214 -29.45 -19.14 14.46
C ALA A 214 -28.18 -19.94 14.81
N ASN A 215 -28.06 -21.19 14.33
CA ASN A 215 -26.90 -22.04 14.62
C ASN A 215 -25.84 -21.99 13.51
N HIS A 216 -25.10 -20.87 13.45
CA HIS A 216 -24.12 -20.57 12.41
C HIS A 216 -22.99 -21.61 12.22
N LYS A 217 -22.73 -22.47 13.22
CA LYS A 217 -21.64 -23.46 13.17
C LYS A 217 -21.97 -24.72 12.38
N SER A 218 -23.25 -25.02 12.21
CA SER A 218 -23.74 -26.26 11.57
C SER A 218 -24.44 -26.00 10.23
N VAL A 219 -24.33 -24.77 9.70
CA VAL A 219 -25.06 -24.27 8.53
C VAL A 219 -24.92 -25.17 7.29
N PRO A 220 -23.74 -25.71 6.94
CA PRO A 220 -23.63 -26.58 5.76
C PRO A 220 -24.53 -27.80 5.81
N ASP A 221 -24.45 -28.56 6.91
CA ASP A 221 -25.24 -29.79 7.09
C ASP A 221 -26.72 -29.46 7.30
N ILE A 222 -27.05 -28.36 7.97
CA ILE A 222 -28.42 -27.95 8.24
C ILE A 222 -29.14 -27.50 6.96
N LEU A 223 -28.50 -26.72 6.08
CA LEU A 223 -29.17 -26.23 4.88
C LEU A 223 -29.54 -27.35 3.92
N ASP A 224 -28.61 -28.27 3.64
CA ASP A 224 -28.82 -29.33 2.67
C ASP A 224 -29.65 -30.51 3.22
N HIS A 225 -29.59 -30.78 4.53
CA HIS A 225 -30.33 -31.90 5.14
C HIS A 225 -31.61 -31.50 5.88
N VAL A 226 -31.77 -30.23 6.24
CA VAL A 226 -32.97 -29.72 6.93
C VAL A 226 -33.77 -28.81 6.00
N LEU A 227 -33.21 -27.64 5.63
CA LEU A 227 -33.99 -26.60 4.98
C LEU A 227 -34.38 -26.97 3.53
N ALA A 228 -33.45 -27.46 2.71
CA ALA A 228 -33.71 -27.83 1.32
C ALA A 228 -34.79 -28.93 1.18
N PRO A 229 -34.74 -30.03 1.95
CA PRO A 229 -35.81 -31.02 1.89
C PRO A 229 -37.13 -30.50 2.47
N TYR A 230 -37.10 -29.67 3.53
CA TYR A 230 -38.30 -29.09 4.13
C TYR A 230 -39.04 -28.11 3.20
N ILE A 231 -38.31 -27.41 2.34
CA ILE A 231 -38.87 -26.57 1.28
C ILE A 231 -39.77 -27.39 0.34
N ASN A 232 -39.40 -28.64 0.02
CA ASN A 232 -40.26 -29.50 -0.80
C ASN A 232 -41.57 -29.88 -0.09
N TYR A 233 -41.62 -29.81 1.23
CA TYR A 233 -42.81 -30.10 2.03
C TYR A 233 -43.77 -28.90 2.15
N ALA A 234 -43.29 -27.74 2.61
CA ALA A 234 -44.15 -26.58 2.86
C ALA A 234 -44.11 -25.51 1.75
N SER A 235 -43.41 -25.79 0.64
CA SER A 235 -43.46 -25.04 -0.62
C SER A 235 -43.04 -23.56 -0.52
N ASP A 236 -43.76 -22.65 -1.18
CA ASP A 236 -43.38 -21.26 -1.42
C ASP A 236 -43.25 -20.40 -0.15
N ASP A 237 -43.96 -20.74 0.92
CA ASP A 237 -43.99 -19.91 2.13
C ASP A 237 -42.66 -19.97 2.90
N ILE A 238 -41.94 -21.10 2.86
CA ILE A 238 -40.61 -21.20 3.47
C ILE A 238 -39.61 -20.33 2.72
N TRP A 239 -39.70 -20.24 1.38
CA TRP A 239 -38.82 -19.36 0.60
C TRP A 239 -39.02 -17.89 0.99
N LYS A 240 -40.27 -17.46 1.20
CA LYS A 240 -40.57 -16.10 1.70
C LYS A 240 -40.02 -15.88 3.11
N SER A 241 -40.19 -16.85 4.01
CA SER A 241 -39.61 -16.80 5.36
C SER A 241 -38.09 -16.71 5.33
N PHE A 242 -37.43 -17.48 4.46
CA PHE A 242 -35.98 -17.42 4.25
C PHE A 242 -35.51 -16.07 3.71
N LEU A 243 -36.22 -15.48 2.75
CA LEU A 243 -35.91 -14.15 2.23
C LEU A 243 -36.15 -13.06 3.28
N SER A 244 -37.21 -13.17 4.08
CA SER A 244 -37.51 -12.28 5.21
C SER A 244 -36.40 -12.33 6.25
N TRP A 245 -35.97 -13.53 6.63
CA TRP A 245 -34.82 -13.74 7.50
C TRP A 245 -33.55 -13.14 6.89
N THR A 246 -33.28 -13.38 5.60
CA THR A 246 -32.10 -12.83 4.91
C THR A 246 -32.12 -11.31 4.92
N LYS A 247 -33.28 -10.68 4.70
CA LYS A 247 -33.45 -9.23 4.79
C LYS A 247 -33.17 -8.72 6.20
N SER A 248 -33.74 -9.35 7.22
CA SER A 248 -33.48 -8.96 8.62
C SER A 248 -32.01 -9.14 8.99
N PHE A 249 -31.40 -10.26 8.58
CA PHE A 249 -29.99 -10.57 8.81
C PHE A 249 -29.08 -9.51 8.19
N VAL A 250 -29.35 -9.09 6.95
CA VAL A 250 -28.59 -8.05 6.28
C VAL A 250 -28.72 -6.71 7.00
N ILE A 251 -29.94 -6.30 7.39
CA ILE A 251 -30.17 -5.04 8.11
C ILE A 251 -29.41 -5.03 9.44
N THR A 252 -29.60 -6.07 10.26
CA THR A 252 -28.89 -6.21 11.53
C THR A 252 -27.38 -6.28 11.35
N GLY A 253 -26.89 -6.93 10.28
CA GLY A 253 -25.47 -6.99 9.96
C GLY A 253 -24.87 -5.62 9.60
N LEU A 254 -25.64 -4.74 8.96
CA LEU A 254 -25.23 -3.36 8.66
C LEU A 254 -25.21 -2.47 9.92
N GLU A 255 -26.10 -2.73 10.89
CA GLU A 255 -26.15 -2.01 12.18
C GLU A 255 -25.02 -2.42 13.14
N HIS A 256 -24.47 -3.62 12.98
CA HIS A 256 -23.43 -4.22 13.83
C HIS A 256 -22.12 -4.48 13.09
N PRO A 257 -21.36 -3.42 12.73
CA PRO A 257 -20.16 -3.55 11.92
C PRO A 257 -19.11 -4.48 12.56
N GLU A 258 -19.01 -4.57 13.88
CA GLU A 258 -18.08 -5.44 14.59
C GLU A 258 -18.21 -6.94 14.24
N LYS A 259 -19.38 -7.40 13.78
CA LYS A 259 -19.64 -8.78 13.36
C LYS A 259 -19.57 -8.99 11.85
N MET A 260 -19.20 -7.96 11.09
CA MET A 260 -19.34 -7.96 9.63
C MET A 260 -18.57 -9.11 8.96
N SER A 261 -17.33 -9.38 9.40
CA SER A 261 -16.53 -10.49 8.88
C SER A 261 -17.21 -11.86 9.12
N GLU A 262 -17.78 -12.09 10.30
CA GLU A 262 -18.54 -13.30 10.62
C GLU A 262 -19.81 -13.41 9.76
N ASN A 263 -20.52 -12.29 9.56
CA ASN A 263 -21.71 -12.24 8.73
C ASN A 263 -21.41 -12.58 7.27
N TYR A 264 -20.30 -12.09 6.73
CA TYR A 264 -19.82 -12.44 5.39
C TYR A 264 -19.44 -13.91 5.27
N GLN A 265 -18.82 -14.50 6.31
CA GLN A 265 -18.53 -15.93 6.34
C GLN A 265 -19.81 -16.78 6.38
N LEU A 266 -20.87 -16.31 7.06
CA LEU A 266 -22.17 -16.98 7.03
C LEU A 266 -22.79 -16.95 5.62
N ILE A 267 -22.75 -15.81 4.91
CA ILE A 267 -23.26 -15.75 3.54
C ILE A 267 -22.43 -16.67 2.62
N LEU A 268 -21.12 -16.71 2.78
CA LEU A 268 -20.25 -17.65 2.05
C LEU A 268 -20.59 -19.11 2.37
N SER A 269 -20.88 -19.45 3.63
CA SER A 269 -21.24 -20.83 3.98
C SER A 269 -22.57 -21.25 3.35
N ILE A 270 -23.55 -20.34 3.29
CA ILE A 270 -24.81 -20.54 2.53
C ILE A 270 -24.53 -20.74 1.04
N LEU A 271 -23.71 -19.86 0.45
CA LEU A 271 -23.38 -19.87 -0.99
C LEU A 271 -22.48 -21.04 -1.44
N ARG A 272 -21.97 -21.84 -0.51
CA ARG A 272 -21.19 -23.05 -0.80
C ARG A 272 -22.02 -24.34 -0.73
N GLN A 273 -23.33 -24.27 -0.44
CA GLN A 273 -24.20 -25.44 -0.36
C GLN A 273 -24.88 -25.75 -1.71
N ASP A 274 -24.39 -26.76 -2.41
CA ASP A 274 -24.81 -27.05 -3.78
C ASP A 274 -26.30 -27.46 -3.88
N LEU A 275 -26.84 -28.27 -2.95
CA LEU A 275 -28.22 -28.76 -3.07
C LEU A 275 -29.24 -27.65 -2.84
N PHE A 276 -29.09 -26.90 -1.75
CA PHE A 276 -29.94 -25.75 -1.43
C PHE A 276 -29.94 -24.69 -2.54
N LEU A 277 -28.76 -24.36 -3.07
CA LEU A 277 -28.64 -23.33 -4.09
C LEU A 277 -29.15 -23.76 -5.47
N ASN A 278 -29.02 -25.04 -5.82
CA ASN A 278 -29.61 -25.57 -7.05
C ASN A 278 -31.14 -25.47 -7.02
N GLN A 279 -31.76 -25.72 -5.87
CA GLN A 279 -33.20 -25.51 -5.69
C GLN A 279 -33.55 -24.04 -5.81
N LEU A 280 -32.87 -23.15 -5.07
CA LEU A 280 -33.10 -21.70 -5.14
C LEU A 280 -32.98 -21.17 -6.57
N ASN A 281 -31.96 -21.63 -7.32
CA ASN A 281 -31.68 -21.21 -8.70
C ASN A 281 -32.79 -21.60 -9.70
N SER A 282 -33.62 -22.58 -9.34
CA SER A 282 -34.78 -23.00 -10.14
C SER A 282 -36.06 -22.24 -9.81
N THR A 283 -36.05 -21.38 -8.79
CA THR A 283 -37.22 -20.62 -8.33
C THR A 283 -37.21 -19.17 -8.81
N THR A 284 -38.35 -18.49 -8.67
CA THR A 284 -38.47 -17.03 -8.91
C THR A 284 -37.85 -16.16 -7.80
N TYR A 285 -37.45 -16.77 -6.68
CA TYR A 285 -36.91 -16.07 -5.50
C TYR A 285 -35.42 -15.75 -5.59
N ILE A 286 -34.73 -16.33 -6.59
CA ILE A 286 -33.29 -16.12 -6.80
C ILE A 286 -32.93 -14.64 -6.97
N ASP A 287 -33.73 -13.89 -7.73
CA ASP A 287 -33.47 -12.48 -8.02
C ASP A 287 -33.53 -11.65 -6.73
N GLU A 288 -34.50 -11.94 -5.86
CA GLU A 288 -34.66 -11.25 -4.57
C GLU A 288 -33.52 -11.60 -3.61
N PHE A 289 -33.11 -12.86 -3.53
CA PHE A 289 -31.96 -13.28 -2.72
C PHE A 289 -30.66 -12.61 -3.18
N VAL A 290 -30.35 -12.69 -4.48
CA VAL A 290 -29.16 -12.06 -5.06
C VAL A 290 -29.17 -10.56 -4.75
N LYS A 291 -30.33 -9.92 -4.93
CA LYS A 291 -30.51 -8.50 -4.70
C LYS A 291 -30.27 -8.10 -3.24
N LEU A 292 -30.73 -8.87 -2.26
CA LEU A 292 -30.43 -8.68 -0.84
C LEU A 292 -28.92 -8.76 -0.55
N VAL A 293 -28.25 -9.78 -1.10
CA VAL A 293 -26.79 -9.96 -0.92
C VAL A 293 -26.01 -8.82 -1.57
N LEU A 294 -26.40 -8.37 -2.77
CA LEU A 294 -25.77 -7.22 -3.42
C LEU A 294 -25.99 -5.92 -2.64
N THR A 295 -27.17 -5.71 -2.05
CA THR A 295 -27.45 -4.57 -1.17
C THR A 295 -26.56 -4.60 0.08
N PHE A 296 -26.32 -5.78 0.67
CA PHE A 296 -25.40 -5.92 1.80
C PHE A 296 -23.97 -5.50 1.46
N ILE A 297 -23.45 -5.97 0.31
CA ILE A 297 -22.13 -5.58 -0.21
C ILE A 297 -22.06 -4.08 -0.44
N TYR A 298 -23.07 -3.52 -1.10
CA TYR A 298 -23.12 -2.12 -1.47
C TYR A 298 -23.09 -1.20 -0.24
N LEU A 299 -23.84 -1.53 0.82
CA LEU A 299 -23.98 -0.70 2.02
C LEU A 299 -22.93 -1.00 3.11
N THR A 300 -21.95 -1.86 2.85
CA THR A 300 -20.99 -2.24 3.89
C THR A 300 -20.14 -1.05 4.33
N PRO A 301 -20.18 -0.68 5.62
CA PRO A 301 -19.47 0.49 6.13
C PRO A 301 -18.00 0.19 6.51
N GLN A 302 -17.65 -1.07 6.75
CA GLN A 302 -16.30 -1.45 7.19
C GLN A 302 -15.29 -1.55 6.04
N CYS A 303 -14.08 -1.09 6.32
CA CYS A 303 -12.96 -1.04 5.38
C CYS A 303 -11.87 -2.01 5.86
N ASP A 304 -12.06 -3.30 5.62
CA ASP A 304 -11.11 -4.36 6.01
C ASP A 304 -10.79 -5.26 4.81
N LEU A 305 -9.53 -5.71 4.72
CA LEU A 305 -9.06 -6.53 3.61
C LEU A 305 -9.81 -7.87 3.54
N GLN A 306 -10.06 -8.53 4.68
CA GLN A 306 -10.75 -9.82 4.71
C GLN A 306 -12.21 -9.66 4.26
N ILE A 307 -12.84 -8.53 4.58
CA ILE A 307 -14.20 -8.21 4.13
C ILE A 307 -14.24 -8.07 2.61
N PHE A 308 -13.33 -7.30 2.01
CA PHE A 308 -13.26 -7.17 0.54
C PHE A 308 -12.98 -8.51 -0.15
N ILE A 309 -12.10 -9.36 0.41
CA ILE A 309 -11.86 -10.71 -0.10
C ILE A 309 -13.14 -11.54 -0.08
N ASN A 310 -13.88 -11.53 1.04
CA ASN A 310 -15.14 -12.27 1.17
C ASN A 310 -16.20 -11.74 0.19
N MET A 311 -16.34 -10.42 0.03
CA MET A 311 -17.25 -9.81 -0.96
C MET A 311 -16.94 -10.29 -2.38
N LYS A 312 -15.65 -10.32 -2.75
CA LYS A 312 -15.20 -10.74 -4.08
C LYS A 312 -15.56 -12.21 -4.33
N GLU A 313 -15.32 -13.07 -3.36
CA GLU A 313 -15.69 -14.49 -3.45
C GLU A 313 -17.20 -14.67 -3.60
N ILE A 314 -18.00 -13.97 -2.77
CA ILE A 314 -19.47 -13.97 -2.88
C ILE A 314 -19.90 -13.56 -4.29
N LEU A 315 -19.40 -12.45 -4.82
CA LEU A 315 -19.78 -11.96 -6.14
C LEU A 315 -19.42 -12.95 -7.26
N ILE A 316 -18.29 -13.67 -7.13
CA ILE A 316 -17.90 -14.73 -8.07
C ILE A 316 -18.90 -15.89 -8.00
N LEU A 317 -19.30 -16.33 -6.81
CA LEU A 317 -20.30 -17.38 -6.62
C LEU A 317 -21.68 -16.96 -7.13
N LEU A 318 -22.09 -15.71 -6.89
CA LEU A 318 -23.36 -15.20 -7.42
C LEU A 318 -23.40 -15.22 -8.96
N LYS A 319 -22.24 -15.05 -9.62
CA LYS A 319 -22.16 -15.05 -11.09
C LYS A 319 -22.49 -16.40 -11.72
N SER A 320 -22.39 -17.52 -10.99
CA SER A 320 -22.78 -18.84 -11.52
C SER A 320 -24.28 -19.09 -11.56
N PHE A 321 -25.09 -18.24 -10.93
CA PHE A 321 -26.54 -18.35 -10.95
C PHE A 321 -27.17 -17.93 -12.28
N SER A 322 -28.40 -18.38 -12.52
CA SER A 322 -29.21 -18.12 -13.72
C SER A 322 -29.80 -16.69 -13.73
N ILE A 323 -28.96 -15.69 -13.49
CA ILE A 323 -29.32 -14.28 -13.36
C ILE A 323 -29.41 -13.63 -14.76
N PRO A 324 -30.36 -12.70 -15.00
CA PRO A 324 -30.50 -12.02 -16.28
C PRO A 324 -29.24 -11.22 -16.70
N ASP A 325 -28.96 -11.26 -18.00
CA ASP A 325 -27.98 -10.38 -18.65
C ASP A 325 -28.66 -9.02 -18.90
N GLY A 326 -28.68 -8.17 -17.87
CA GLY A 326 -29.24 -6.82 -17.92
C GLY A 326 -28.19 -5.72 -18.12
N ASN A 327 -28.67 -4.49 -18.36
CA ASN A 327 -27.83 -3.30 -18.34
C ASN A 327 -27.42 -2.96 -16.90
N THR A 328 -26.23 -2.39 -16.73
CA THR A 328 -25.76 -1.90 -15.43
C THR A 328 -26.77 -0.88 -14.90
N THR A 329 -27.23 -1.04 -13.67
CA THR A 329 -27.95 0.02 -12.98
C THR A 329 -27.07 1.26 -12.91
N ASP A 330 -27.63 2.41 -13.28
CA ASP A 330 -26.99 3.70 -13.03
C ASP A 330 -26.62 3.80 -11.54
N LEU A 331 -25.43 4.35 -11.28
CA LEU A 331 -24.82 4.40 -9.97
C LEU A 331 -25.80 4.97 -8.93
N LEU A 332 -26.11 4.17 -7.93
CA LEU A 332 -26.84 4.62 -6.75
C LEU A 332 -25.89 5.52 -5.96
N THR A 333 -26.41 6.62 -5.41
CA THR A 333 -25.71 7.46 -4.41
C THR A 333 -26.46 7.45 -3.09
N GLU A 334 -27.32 6.45 -2.90
CA GLU A 334 -28.20 6.34 -1.74
C GLU A 334 -27.56 5.47 -0.68
N SER A 335 -27.72 5.87 0.59
CA SER A 335 -27.21 5.16 1.76
C SER A 335 -28.30 4.40 2.52
N ASN A 336 -29.56 4.47 2.06
CA ASN A 336 -30.71 3.85 2.71
C ASN A 336 -30.97 2.44 2.15
N PHE A 337 -31.17 1.46 3.04
CA PHE A 337 -31.39 0.06 2.68
C PHE A 337 -32.56 -0.14 1.71
N ASP A 338 -33.75 0.38 2.01
CA ASP A 338 -34.94 0.11 1.19
C ASP A 338 -34.85 0.80 -0.18
N GLU A 339 -34.19 1.95 -0.27
CA GLU A 339 -33.99 2.68 -1.52
C GLU A 339 -33.00 1.97 -2.45
N VAL A 340 -31.86 1.53 -1.90
CA VAL A 340 -30.88 0.72 -2.62
C VAL A 340 -31.50 -0.60 -3.03
N LEU A 341 -32.22 -1.25 -2.12
CA LEU A 341 -32.95 -2.47 -2.44
C LEU A 341 -33.90 -2.21 -3.61
N ILE A 342 -34.74 -1.18 -3.63
CA ILE A 342 -35.67 -0.99 -4.76
C ILE A 342 -34.93 -0.84 -6.10
N LYS A 343 -33.87 -0.04 -6.15
CA LYS A 343 -33.24 0.36 -7.41
C LYS A 343 -32.16 -0.60 -7.93
N LEU A 344 -31.57 -1.41 -7.06
CA LEU A 344 -30.51 -2.33 -7.45
C LEU A 344 -31.10 -3.50 -8.26
N ALA A 345 -30.57 -3.73 -9.45
CA ALA A 345 -30.99 -4.82 -10.32
C ALA A 345 -30.01 -6.01 -10.16
N PRO A 346 -30.51 -7.21 -9.87
CA PRO A 346 -29.68 -8.42 -9.82
C PRO A 346 -29.37 -8.84 -11.25
N THR A 347 -28.27 -8.32 -11.81
CA THR A 347 -27.85 -8.65 -13.19
C THR A 347 -26.38 -9.02 -13.20
N LYS A 348 -25.95 -9.80 -14.20
CA LYS A 348 -24.52 -10.16 -14.34
C LYS A 348 -23.63 -8.93 -14.55
N SER A 349 -24.15 -7.87 -15.14
CA SER A 349 -23.41 -6.62 -15.35
C SER A 349 -23.25 -5.83 -14.05
N THR A 350 -24.28 -5.77 -13.20
CA THR A 350 -24.18 -5.21 -11.83
C THR A 350 -23.11 -5.94 -11.02
N ILE A 351 -23.14 -7.28 -11.01
CA ILE A 351 -22.14 -8.10 -10.32
C ILE A 351 -20.73 -7.81 -10.84
N ALA A 352 -20.55 -7.75 -12.16
CA ALA A 352 -19.25 -7.45 -12.76
C ALA A 352 -18.73 -6.05 -12.39
N LEU A 353 -19.62 -5.06 -12.27
CA LEU A 353 -19.26 -3.72 -11.80
C LEU A 353 -18.85 -3.75 -10.32
N MET A 354 -19.62 -4.43 -9.46
CA MET A 354 -19.27 -4.57 -8.04
C MET A 354 -17.95 -5.30 -7.83
N ILE A 355 -17.63 -6.33 -8.63
CA ILE A 355 -16.33 -7.01 -8.57
C ILE A 355 -15.20 -6.02 -8.82
N LYS A 356 -15.32 -5.16 -9.84
CA LYS A 356 -14.29 -4.14 -10.10
C LYS A 356 -14.13 -3.19 -8.91
N VAL A 357 -15.23 -2.74 -8.31
CA VAL A 357 -15.21 -1.84 -7.13
C VAL A 357 -14.55 -2.52 -5.95
N VAL A 358 -14.89 -3.78 -5.67
CA VAL A 358 -14.27 -4.59 -4.61
C VAL A 358 -12.78 -4.81 -4.86
N GLU A 359 -12.33 -5.08 -6.09
CA GLU A 359 -10.91 -5.22 -6.41
C GLU A 359 -10.10 -3.95 -6.13
N ILE A 360 -10.72 -2.78 -6.28
CA ILE A 360 -10.09 -1.50 -5.97
C ILE A 360 -10.13 -1.25 -4.48
N GLY A 361 -11.24 -1.56 -3.80
CA GLY A 361 -11.32 -1.53 -2.34
C GLY A 361 -10.29 -2.44 -1.68
N GLU A 362 -10.09 -3.65 -2.22
CA GLU A 362 -9.03 -4.59 -1.82
C GLU A 362 -7.63 -3.97 -1.98
N THR A 363 -7.41 -3.22 -3.06
CA THR A 363 -6.13 -2.53 -3.30
C THR A 363 -5.95 -1.32 -2.37
N LEU A 364 -7.01 -0.55 -2.14
CA LEU A 364 -7.01 0.71 -1.39
C LEU A 364 -7.43 0.51 0.07
N TYR A 365 -7.40 -0.71 0.61
CA TYR A 365 -8.00 -1.00 1.92
C TYR A 365 -7.41 -0.14 3.04
N ASN A 366 -6.10 0.17 2.95
CA ASN A 366 -5.38 1.05 3.88
C ASN A 366 -5.83 2.52 3.85
N ASN A 367 -6.67 2.93 2.89
CA ASN A 367 -7.22 4.28 2.83
C ASN A 367 -8.50 4.46 3.66
N ASP A 368 -8.99 3.42 4.32
CA ASP A 368 -10.24 3.43 5.08
C ASP A 368 -11.47 3.83 4.23
N LEU A 369 -11.52 3.40 2.97
CA LEU A 369 -12.64 3.65 2.06
C LEU A 369 -13.62 2.48 2.06
N SER A 370 -14.89 2.75 2.37
CA SER A 370 -15.97 1.77 2.26
C SER A 370 -16.29 1.48 0.80
N PHE A 371 -17.08 0.43 0.53
CA PHE A 371 -17.52 0.12 -0.84
C PHE A 371 -18.16 1.34 -1.54
N LEU A 372 -19.04 2.05 -0.82
CA LEU A 372 -19.71 3.24 -1.32
C LEU A 372 -18.73 4.38 -1.60
N ASN A 373 -17.76 4.61 -0.70
CA ASN A 373 -16.73 5.63 -0.91
C ASN A 373 -15.89 5.34 -2.16
N VAL A 374 -15.49 4.07 -2.36
CA VAL A 374 -14.74 3.64 -3.56
C VAL A 374 -15.58 3.85 -4.82
N LEU A 375 -16.88 3.59 -4.75
CA LEU A 375 -17.80 3.84 -5.87
C LEU A 375 -17.93 5.34 -6.19
N GLU A 376 -18.08 6.18 -5.17
CA GLU A 376 -18.21 7.63 -5.30
C GLU A 376 -16.97 8.29 -5.91
N LEU A 377 -15.78 7.68 -5.76
CA LEU A 377 -14.56 8.15 -6.44
C LEU A 377 -14.76 8.26 -7.96
N ARG A 378 -15.58 7.41 -8.58
CA ARG A 378 -15.88 7.47 -10.02
C ARG A 378 -16.52 8.79 -10.46
N SER A 379 -17.32 9.38 -9.58
CA SER A 379 -17.98 10.68 -9.79
C SER A 379 -17.25 11.85 -9.12
N ALA A 380 -16.24 11.57 -8.29
CA ALA A 380 -15.49 12.59 -7.59
C ALA A 380 -14.67 13.44 -8.57
N ASN A 381 -14.35 14.66 -8.13
CA ASN A 381 -13.45 15.52 -8.90
C ASN A 381 -12.02 14.94 -8.89
N LYS A 382 -11.21 15.44 -9.82
CA LYS A 382 -9.81 15.04 -9.97
C LYS A 382 -8.98 15.20 -8.70
N GLU A 383 -9.21 16.28 -7.94
CA GLU A 383 -8.45 16.57 -6.71
C GLU A 383 -8.67 15.52 -5.63
N ILE A 384 -9.92 15.09 -5.43
CA ILE A 384 -10.27 14.05 -4.45
C ILE A 384 -9.69 12.70 -4.89
N GLN A 385 -9.87 12.31 -6.16
CA GLN A 385 -9.27 11.09 -6.69
C GLN A 385 -7.76 11.07 -6.50
N MET A 386 -7.08 12.19 -6.77
CA MET A 386 -5.62 12.29 -6.63
C MET A 386 -5.18 12.22 -5.16
N THR A 387 -5.94 12.83 -4.26
CA THR A 387 -5.65 12.82 -2.81
C THR A 387 -5.69 11.39 -2.26
N GLU A 388 -6.71 10.61 -2.60
CA GLU A 388 -6.81 9.21 -2.17
C GLU A 388 -5.70 8.35 -2.77
N LEU A 389 -5.36 8.59 -4.03
CA LEU A 389 -4.28 7.87 -4.68
C LEU A 389 -2.90 8.19 -4.06
N ILE A 390 -2.65 9.45 -3.68
CA ILE A 390 -1.45 9.84 -2.93
C ILE A 390 -1.43 9.18 -1.55
N LYS A 391 -2.57 9.20 -0.83
CA LYS A 391 -2.72 8.53 0.47
C LYS A 391 -2.37 7.04 0.38
N PHE A 392 -2.84 6.37 -0.68
CA PHE A 392 -2.54 4.96 -0.94
C PHE A 392 -1.04 4.72 -1.19
N ILE A 393 -0.41 5.55 -2.04
CA ILE A 393 1.04 5.47 -2.27
C ILE A 393 1.79 5.65 -0.94
N ASP A 394 1.38 6.62 -0.12
CA ASP A 394 2.04 6.93 1.14
C ASP A 394 1.92 5.80 2.18
N ASN A 395 0.79 5.11 2.19
CA ASN A 395 0.53 3.97 3.08
C ASN A 395 1.28 2.69 2.64
N GLU A 396 1.33 2.41 1.35
CA GLU A 396 1.95 1.18 0.81
C GLU A 396 3.47 1.26 0.71
N VAL A 397 4.01 2.48 0.55
CA VAL A 397 5.45 2.69 0.44
C VAL A 397 6.11 2.55 1.81
N THR A 398 6.27 1.30 2.22
CA THR A 398 7.08 0.91 3.37
C THR A 398 8.57 1.03 3.05
N VAL A 399 9.40 1.27 4.07
CA VAL A 399 10.84 1.54 3.93
C VAL A 399 11.65 0.36 3.34
N GLU A 400 11.03 -0.79 3.10
CA GLU A 400 11.68 -2.02 2.62
C GLU A 400 11.95 -2.07 1.10
N THR A 401 13.00 -2.83 0.73
CA THR A 401 14.11 -2.34 -0.09
C THR A 401 14.44 -3.17 -1.34
N THR A 402 13.50 -3.95 -1.92
CA THR A 402 13.81 -4.79 -3.10
C THR A 402 13.10 -4.34 -4.38
N GLY A 403 13.81 -4.37 -5.51
CA GLY A 403 13.25 -3.99 -6.81
C GLY A 403 12.05 -4.84 -7.25
N SER A 404 11.97 -6.11 -6.84
CA SER A 404 10.82 -6.97 -7.13
C SER A 404 9.52 -6.50 -6.46
N LYS A 405 9.59 -6.10 -5.18
CA LYS A 405 8.44 -5.51 -4.46
C LYS A 405 7.98 -4.21 -5.13
N TRP A 406 8.91 -3.35 -5.53
CA TRP A 406 8.60 -2.12 -6.26
C TRP A 406 7.93 -2.39 -7.62
N LYS A 407 8.41 -3.38 -8.37
CA LYS A 407 7.78 -3.76 -9.64
C LYS A 407 6.35 -4.27 -9.44
N LEU A 408 6.10 -5.09 -8.42
CA LEU A 408 4.76 -5.57 -8.09
C LEU A 408 3.83 -4.42 -7.68
N PHE A 409 4.30 -3.53 -6.80
CA PHE A 409 3.57 -2.33 -6.39
C PHE A 409 3.18 -1.49 -7.61
N LEU A 410 4.14 -1.09 -8.45
CA LEU A 410 3.87 -0.29 -9.65
C LEU A 410 2.94 -1.02 -10.63
N THR A 411 3.12 -2.33 -10.81
CA THR A 411 2.23 -3.09 -11.69
C THR A 411 0.80 -3.10 -11.16
N SER A 412 0.61 -3.31 -9.86
CA SER A 412 -0.70 -3.28 -9.21
C SER A 412 -1.34 -1.90 -9.38
N THR A 413 -0.64 -0.82 -9.01
CA THR A 413 -1.18 0.55 -9.03
C THR A 413 -1.54 1.03 -10.44
N TYR A 414 -0.68 0.82 -11.42
CA TYR A 414 -0.98 1.16 -12.82
C TYR A 414 -2.09 0.28 -13.40
N THR A 415 -2.22 -0.98 -12.95
CA THR A 415 -3.32 -1.86 -13.37
C THR A 415 -4.64 -1.35 -12.81
N THR A 416 -4.68 -0.95 -11.54
CA THR A 416 -5.85 -0.33 -10.90
C THR A 416 -6.28 0.91 -11.69
N LEU A 417 -5.35 1.81 -11.99
CA LEU A 417 -5.65 3.02 -12.79
C LEU A 417 -6.18 2.67 -14.20
N LYS A 418 -5.59 1.69 -14.89
CA LYS A 418 -5.96 1.35 -16.28
C LYS A 418 -7.26 0.56 -16.41
N LYS A 419 -7.51 -0.39 -15.49
CA LYS A 419 -8.63 -1.35 -15.63
C LYS A 419 -9.91 -0.87 -15.00
N THR A 420 -9.82 0.10 -14.10
CA THR A 420 -10.94 0.46 -13.26
C THR A 420 -11.38 1.87 -13.61
N GLU A 421 -12.58 1.98 -14.16
CA GLU A 421 -13.20 3.27 -14.53
C GLU A 421 -13.48 4.18 -13.31
N ILE A 422 -12.94 3.84 -12.14
CA ILE A 422 -13.09 4.60 -10.89
C ILE A 422 -12.14 5.80 -10.89
N PHE A 423 -10.86 5.60 -11.22
CA PHE A 423 -9.91 6.71 -11.39
C PHE A 423 -9.94 7.26 -12.82
N ASN A 424 -11.10 7.76 -13.23
CA ASN A 424 -11.34 8.21 -14.60
C ASN A 424 -10.94 9.66 -14.89
N GLN A 425 -10.64 10.47 -13.86
CA GLN A 425 -10.26 11.89 -14.03
C GLN A 425 -8.75 12.13 -14.01
N ILE A 426 -7.95 11.11 -13.70
CA ILE A 426 -6.48 11.19 -13.60
C ILE A 426 -5.87 10.59 -14.86
N SER A 427 -5.00 11.35 -15.55
CA SER A 427 -4.26 10.79 -16.67
C SER A 427 -3.09 9.92 -16.18
N ILE A 428 -2.71 8.93 -16.98
CA ILE A 428 -1.54 8.08 -16.69
C ILE A 428 -0.27 8.92 -16.56
N GLU A 429 -0.16 10.02 -17.32
CA GLU A 429 0.96 10.95 -17.28
C GLU A 429 1.06 11.68 -15.94
N GLU A 430 -0.07 12.16 -15.41
CA GLU A 430 -0.12 12.84 -14.10
C GLU A 430 0.20 11.88 -12.96
N PHE A 431 -0.32 10.65 -13.04
CA PHE A 431 0.03 9.60 -12.09
C PHE A 431 1.53 9.27 -12.15
N SER A 432 2.11 9.21 -13.36
CA SER A 432 3.56 8.98 -13.55
C SER A 432 4.40 10.08 -12.92
N GLU A 433 3.97 11.34 -13.02
CA GLU A 433 4.62 12.47 -12.37
C GLU A 433 4.62 12.34 -10.84
N VAL A 434 3.48 12.00 -10.24
CA VAL A 434 3.37 11.81 -8.77
C VAL A 434 4.27 10.68 -8.29
N ILE A 435 4.27 9.54 -8.99
CA ILE A 435 5.14 8.40 -8.66
C ILE A 435 6.62 8.79 -8.77
N LEU A 436 7.01 9.50 -9.84
CA LEU A 436 8.38 9.96 -10.02
C LEU A 436 8.82 10.89 -8.89
N GLN A 437 8.00 11.89 -8.54
CA GLN A 437 8.28 12.81 -7.43
C GLN A 437 8.45 12.04 -6.11
N LYS A 438 7.57 11.07 -5.82
CA LYS A 438 7.66 10.26 -4.61
C LYS A 438 8.93 9.39 -4.57
N LEU A 439 9.28 8.74 -5.67
CA LEU A 439 10.50 7.93 -5.77
C LEU A 439 11.76 8.79 -5.58
N LEU A 440 11.77 10.01 -6.12
CA LEU A 440 12.82 11.00 -5.96
C LEU A 440 12.92 11.51 -4.50
N ASP A 441 11.80 11.76 -3.84
CA ASP A 441 11.74 12.16 -2.43
C ASP A 441 12.30 11.08 -1.51
N LEU A 442 12.01 9.82 -1.82
CA LEU A 442 12.51 8.64 -1.10
C LEU A 442 13.93 8.22 -1.51
N LYS A 443 14.57 8.97 -2.43
CA LYS A 443 15.92 8.71 -2.94
C LYS A 443 16.10 7.29 -3.52
N ARG A 444 15.06 6.75 -4.15
CA ARG A 444 15.07 5.41 -4.77
C ARG A 444 15.55 5.46 -6.22
N PHE A 445 16.72 6.04 -6.45
CA PHE A 445 17.26 6.28 -7.80
C PHE A 445 17.43 5.01 -8.64
N GLU A 446 17.88 3.92 -8.02
CA GLU A 446 18.04 2.62 -8.69
C GLU A 446 16.71 2.07 -9.22
N VAL A 447 15.61 2.22 -8.46
CA VAL A 447 14.26 1.80 -8.88
C VAL A 447 13.79 2.65 -10.06
N ILE A 448 14.11 3.96 -10.05
CA ILE A 448 13.77 4.85 -11.17
C ILE A 448 14.46 4.37 -12.44
N GLN A 449 15.78 4.12 -12.38
CA GLN A 449 16.59 3.74 -13.53
C GLN A 449 16.26 2.34 -14.07
N THR A 450 16.04 1.37 -13.17
CA THR A 450 15.92 -0.05 -13.56
C THR A 450 14.49 -0.48 -13.86
N ILE A 451 13.49 0.12 -13.21
CA ILE A 451 12.09 -0.31 -13.26
C ILE A 451 11.20 0.78 -13.85
N PHE A 452 11.16 1.97 -13.22
CA PHE A 452 10.22 3.03 -13.61
C PHE A 452 10.45 3.48 -15.06
N ASN A 453 11.69 3.84 -15.41
CA ASN A 453 12.04 4.34 -16.75
C ASN A 453 11.79 3.32 -17.86
N LYS A 454 11.83 2.01 -17.56
CA LYS A 454 11.65 0.95 -18.56
C LYS A 454 10.19 0.58 -18.78
N ASP A 455 9.45 0.38 -17.68
CA ASP A 455 8.14 -0.27 -17.72
C ASP A 455 6.97 0.70 -17.41
N PHE A 456 7.24 1.86 -16.80
CA PHE A 456 6.20 2.72 -16.21
C PHE A 456 6.31 4.22 -16.50
N ASN A 457 7.35 4.69 -17.20
CA ASN A 457 7.49 6.11 -17.52
C ASN A 457 6.63 6.48 -18.73
N TYR A 458 5.50 7.13 -18.48
CA TYR A 458 4.61 7.67 -19.52
C TYR A 458 4.77 9.20 -19.69
N LEU A 459 5.75 9.82 -19.05
CA LEU A 459 5.98 11.27 -19.15
C LEU A 459 6.69 11.62 -20.47
N PRO A 460 6.37 12.78 -21.07
CA PRO A 460 7.23 13.37 -22.10
C PRO A 460 8.65 13.57 -21.56
N GLU A 461 9.66 13.33 -22.39
CA GLU A 461 11.07 13.42 -22.00
C GLU A 461 11.42 14.80 -21.40
N THR A 462 10.89 15.88 -21.98
CA THR A 462 11.08 17.25 -21.47
C THR A 462 10.59 17.40 -20.02
N LYS A 463 9.38 16.93 -19.73
CA LYS A 463 8.77 17.01 -18.40
C LYS A 463 9.50 16.12 -17.38
N TYR A 464 9.93 14.92 -17.80
CA TYR A 464 10.75 14.05 -16.99
C TYR A 464 12.06 14.73 -16.57
N GLN A 465 12.79 15.30 -17.54
CA GLN A 465 14.06 15.99 -17.29
C GLN A 465 13.83 17.20 -16.35
N GLU A 466 12.82 18.04 -16.59
CA GLU A 466 12.52 19.20 -15.73
C GLU A 466 12.29 18.82 -14.24
N ILE A 467 11.57 17.74 -13.97
CA ILE A 467 11.30 17.26 -12.61
C ILE A 467 12.60 16.79 -11.94
N VAL A 468 13.39 15.96 -12.65
CA VAL A 468 14.66 15.44 -12.13
C VAL A 468 15.67 16.57 -11.92
N GLU A 469 15.79 17.53 -12.84
CA GLU A 469 16.69 18.68 -12.73
C GLU A 469 16.36 19.51 -11.49
N ARG A 470 15.07 19.85 -11.29
CA ARG A 470 14.61 20.59 -10.11
C ARG A 470 14.97 19.86 -8.82
N LYS A 471 14.80 18.54 -8.79
CA LYS A 471 15.14 17.74 -7.60
C LYS A 471 16.65 17.68 -7.38
N CYS A 472 17.44 17.49 -8.43
CA CYS A 472 18.89 17.42 -8.35
C CYS A 472 19.48 18.72 -7.77
N TRP A 473 19.00 19.88 -8.22
CA TRP A 473 19.34 21.18 -7.62
C TRP A 473 18.92 21.30 -6.16
N THR A 474 17.71 20.83 -5.83
CA THR A 474 17.22 20.84 -4.44
C THR A 474 18.11 19.98 -3.53
N ILE A 475 18.57 18.81 -4.00
CA ILE A 475 19.50 17.95 -3.26
C ILE A 475 20.86 18.65 -3.11
N TYR A 476 21.41 19.22 -4.19
CA TYR A 476 22.68 19.94 -4.16
C TYR A 476 22.66 21.09 -3.14
N MET A 477 21.64 21.95 -3.18
CA MET A 477 21.53 23.13 -2.32
C MET A 477 21.30 22.80 -0.83
N ASN A 478 20.73 21.64 -0.53
CA ASN A 478 20.46 21.21 0.84
C ASN A 478 21.54 20.27 1.41
N THR A 479 22.53 19.88 0.60
CA THR A 479 23.61 19.01 1.04
C THR A 479 24.60 19.80 1.88
N PHE A 480 24.99 19.26 3.04
CA PHE A 480 26.04 19.86 3.85
C PHE A 480 27.43 19.48 3.32
N ASN A 481 27.72 18.17 3.21
CA ASN A 481 29.04 17.67 2.78
C ASN A 481 28.98 16.51 1.77
N ASN A 482 28.07 15.52 1.91
CA ASN A 482 28.07 14.32 1.05
C ASN A 482 27.15 14.47 -0.18
N LEU A 483 27.74 14.45 -1.38
CA LEU A 483 27.06 14.62 -2.67
C LEU A 483 26.66 13.30 -3.35
N ASP A 484 26.80 12.13 -2.70
CA ASP A 484 26.45 10.82 -3.28
C ASP A 484 25.02 10.75 -3.81
N ASP A 485 24.04 11.27 -3.06
CA ASP A 485 22.64 11.29 -3.49
C ASP A 485 22.43 12.22 -4.69
N CYS A 486 23.21 13.31 -4.77
CA CYS A 486 23.18 14.22 -5.90
C CYS A 486 23.77 13.55 -7.15
N LYS A 487 24.90 12.83 -7.01
CA LYS A 487 25.50 12.02 -8.08
C LYS A 487 24.52 10.98 -8.63
N LYS A 488 23.90 10.19 -7.75
CA LYS A 488 22.90 9.19 -8.14
C LYS A 488 21.66 9.79 -8.79
N CYS A 489 21.23 10.98 -8.35
CA CYS A 489 20.13 11.70 -9.00
C CYS A 489 20.54 12.24 -10.37
N LEU A 490 21.80 12.66 -10.52
CA LEU A 490 22.36 13.21 -11.75
C LEU A 490 22.51 12.14 -12.84
N GLU A 491 22.78 10.89 -12.47
CA GLU A 491 22.77 9.72 -13.38
C GLU A 491 21.41 9.49 -14.08
N LEU A 492 20.32 10.09 -13.58
CA LEU A 492 19.00 10.04 -14.21
C LEU A 492 18.79 11.09 -15.30
N LEU A 493 19.64 12.12 -15.35
CA LEU A 493 19.56 13.20 -16.34
C LEU A 493 20.25 12.81 -17.64
N ASN A 494 19.86 13.48 -18.74
CA ASN A 494 20.57 13.35 -20.01
C ASN A 494 21.96 14.01 -19.89
N GLU A 495 23.03 13.25 -20.19
CA GLU A 495 24.42 13.71 -20.13
C GLU A 495 24.70 14.98 -20.96
N ASN A 496 23.90 15.21 -22.00
CA ASN A 496 24.04 16.37 -22.87
C ASN A 496 23.32 17.62 -22.34
N SER A 497 22.52 17.51 -21.27
CA SER A 497 21.79 18.64 -20.72
C SER A 497 22.74 19.67 -20.10
N HIS A 498 22.39 20.95 -20.22
CA HIS A 498 23.17 22.03 -19.62
C HIS A 498 23.27 21.87 -18.10
N CYS A 499 22.15 21.49 -17.46
CA CYS A 499 22.06 21.23 -16.03
C CYS A 499 23.00 20.10 -15.59
N PHE A 500 23.05 19.00 -16.35
CA PHE A 500 23.95 17.87 -16.08
C PHE A 500 25.41 18.34 -16.06
N LYS A 501 25.83 19.09 -17.09
CA LYS A 501 27.21 19.61 -17.19
C LYS A 501 27.55 20.54 -16.03
N GLN A 502 26.67 21.48 -15.72
CA GLN A 502 26.87 22.42 -14.60
C GLN A 502 26.98 21.70 -13.26
N LEU A 503 26.01 20.84 -12.92
CA LEU A 503 26.01 20.14 -11.64
C LEU A 503 27.17 19.14 -11.53
N THR A 504 27.54 18.47 -12.62
CA THR A 504 28.73 17.60 -12.64
C THR A 504 29.99 18.39 -12.32
N SER A 505 30.19 19.53 -13.00
CA SER A 505 31.34 20.40 -12.75
C SER A 505 31.35 20.96 -11.32
N LEU A 506 30.20 21.35 -10.77
CA LEU A 506 30.10 21.80 -9.37
C LEU A 506 30.40 20.68 -8.37
N ILE A 507 29.90 19.46 -8.59
CA ILE A 507 30.18 18.33 -7.71
C ILE A 507 31.67 18.02 -7.73
N CYS A 508 32.28 17.93 -8.91
CA CYS A 508 33.72 17.72 -9.06
C CYS A 508 34.54 18.84 -8.40
N ALA A 509 34.10 20.11 -8.54
CA ALA A 509 34.76 21.24 -7.88
C ALA A 509 34.70 21.11 -6.36
N ASN A 510 33.54 20.78 -5.80
CA ASN A 510 33.38 20.56 -4.35
C ASN A 510 34.25 19.40 -3.84
N GLU A 511 34.41 18.33 -4.63
CA GLU A 511 35.28 17.22 -4.27
C GLU A 511 36.75 17.61 -4.28
N LYS A 512 37.22 18.30 -5.34
CA LYS A 512 38.59 18.83 -5.41
C LYS A 512 38.87 19.89 -4.33
N MET A 513 37.88 20.67 -3.93
CA MET A 513 38.04 21.66 -2.86
C MET A 513 38.33 21.01 -1.49
N ARG A 514 38.02 19.73 -1.30
CA ARG A 514 38.33 19.01 -0.04
C ARG A 514 39.83 18.78 0.15
N ASP A 515 40.61 18.81 -0.92
CA ASP A 515 42.07 18.69 -0.86
C ASP A 515 42.73 19.95 -0.28
N TRP A 516 41.99 21.05 -0.19
CA TRP A 516 42.46 22.36 0.25
C TRP A 516 41.86 22.74 1.61
N LYS A 517 42.62 23.46 2.45
CA LYS A 517 42.02 24.14 3.61
C LYS A 517 41.16 25.28 3.10
N PHE A 518 39.85 25.16 3.28
CA PHE A 518 38.91 26.14 2.76
C PHE A 518 37.80 26.48 3.76
N TYR A 519 37.64 27.77 4.03
CA TYR A 519 36.50 28.33 4.74
C TYR A 519 36.22 29.75 4.26
N LEU A 520 34.96 30.07 3.99
CA LEU A 520 34.53 31.42 3.60
C LEU A 520 34.50 32.37 4.80
N LYS A 521 34.15 31.84 5.98
CA LYS A 521 34.20 32.55 7.27
C LYS A 521 35.00 31.72 8.27
N PRO A 522 35.82 32.35 9.13
CA PRO A 522 36.62 31.62 10.12
C PRO A 522 35.77 30.69 10.97
N GLY A 523 36.16 29.42 11.08
CA GLY A 523 35.51 28.42 11.92
C GLY A 523 34.24 27.77 11.35
N THR A 524 33.80 28.12 10.15
CA THR A 524 32.65 27.47 9.48
C THR A 524 33.05 26.80 8.18
N HIS A 525 32.73 25.52 8.02
CA HIS A 525 32.90 24.81 6.75
C HIS A 525 31.99 25.41 5.68
N ALA A 526 32.52 25.60 4.47
CA ALA A 526 31.73 26.04 3.34
C ALA A 526 30.89 24.88 2.81
N THR A 527 29.58 25.11 2.65
CA THR A 527 28.69 24.14 2.02
C THR A 527 28.68 24.32 0.50
N PRO A 528 28.25 23.31 -0.28
CA PRO A 528 28.06 23.43 -1.74
C PRO A 528 27.17 24.61 -2.15
N LYS A 529 26.17 24.93 -1.32
CA LYS A 529 25.32 26.11 -1.46
C LYS A 529 26.10 27.41 -1.30
N ASP A 530 26.94 27.50 -0.28
CA ASP A 530 27.76 28.68 -0.04
C ASP A 530 28.73 28.92 -1.20
N ILE A 531 29.35 27.85 -1.71
CA ILE A 531 30.25 27.88 -2.87
C ILE A 531 29.52 28.43 -4.10
N TYR A 532 28.34 27.89 -4.41
CA TYR A 532 27.53 28.36 -5.54
C TYR A 532 27.11 29.83 -5.38
N ASN A 533 26.74 30.27 -4.17
CA ASN A 533 26.30 31.64 -3.93
C ASN A 533 27.39 32.71 -4.08
N VAL A 534 28.68 32.33 -4.11
CA VAL A 534 29.77 33.30 -4.35
C VAL A 534 29.64 33.90 -5.76
N GLN A 535 29.17 33.13 -6.75
CA GLN A 535 28.99 33.56 -8.15
C GLN A 535 30.25 34.18 -8.78
N ASN A 536 31.41 33.96 -8.18
CA ASN A 536 32.70 34.46 -8.65
C ASN A 536 33.81 33.43 -8.32
N PRO A 537 34.22 32.61 -9.30
CA PRO A 537 35.25 31.59 -9.12
C PRO A 537 36.59 32.13 -8.60
N ILE A 538 36.98 33.34 -9.02
CA ILE A 538 38.26 33.96 -8.64
C ILE A 538 38.34 34.21 -7.13
N VAL A 539 37.23 34.58 -6.49
CA VAL A 539 37.17 34.83 -5.04
C VAL A 539 37.48 33.54 -4.26
N ILE A 540 36.97 32.41 -4.74
CA ILE A 540 37.23 31.09 -4.14
C ILE A 540 38.70 30.74 -4.27
N ILE A 541 39.29 30.92 -5.45
CA ILE A 541 40.71 30.64 -5.68
C ILE A 541 41.61 31.54 -4.83
N ARG A 542 41.33 32.84 -4.74
CA ARG A 542 42.06 33.77 -3.85
C ARG A 542 42.02 33.29 -2.41
N LYS A 543 40.88 32.78 -1.94
CA LYS A 543 40.76 32.26 -0.58
C LYS A 543 41.55 30.97 -0.37
N ILE A 544 41.68 30.13 -1.39
CA ILE A 544 42.55 28.95 -1.33
C ILE A 544 44.02 29.37 -1.17
N PHE A 545 44.51 30.33 -1.96
CA PHE A 545 45.88 30.84 -1.82
C PHE A 545 46.14 31.51 -0.46
N GLU A 546 45.15 32.24 0.09
CA GLU A 546 45.26 32.87 1.41
C GLU A 546 45.41 31.85 2.55
N LEU A 547 44.77 30.68 2.43
CA LEU A 547 44.68 29.69 3.50
C LEU A 547 45.70 28.55 3.39
N ASN A 548 46.39 28.43 2.26
CA ASN A 548 47.27 27.31 1.95
C ASN A 548 48.62 27.80 1.39
N ASP A 549 49.63 27.87 2.27
CA ASP A 549 50.95 28.43 1.94
C ASP A 549 51.64 27.75 0.74
N ASN A 550 51.41 26.45 0.51
CA ASN A 550 52.03 25.68 -0.57
C ASN A 550 51.19 25.58 -1.85
N ALA A 551 50.07 26.31 -1.95
CA ALA A 551 49.15 26.19 -3.08
C ALA A 551 49.81 26.51 -4.43
N PHE A 552 50.82 27.38 -4.46
CA PHE A 552 51.55 27.78 -5.66
C PHE A 552 52.33 26.65 -6.35
N VAL A 553 52.63 25.56 -5.64
CA VAL A 553 53.30 24.40 -6.24
C VAL A 553 52.37 23.63 -7.18
N TYR A 554 51.05 23.73 -6.98
CA TYR A 554 50.04 22.92 -7.67
C TYR A 554 49.13 23.77 -8.57
N LEU A 555 49.71 24.73 -9.32
CA LEU A 555 48.93 25.64 -10.16
C LEU A 555 48.07 24.93 -11.21
N GLY A 556 48.50 23.79 -11.75
CA GLY A 556 47.70 23.00 -12.68
C GLY A 556 46.41 22.44 -12.05
N ASP A 557 46.48 21.98 -10.80
CA ASP A 557 45.30 21.48 -10.09
C ASP A 557 44.32 22.59 -9.72
N ILE A 558 44.85 23.75 -9.32
CA ILE A 558 44.06 24.95 -9.02
C ILE A 558 43.43 25.51 -10.30
N TYR A 559 44.15 25.47 -11.42
CA TYR A 559 43.61 25.84 -12.72
C TYR A 559 42.44 24.94 -13.10
N HIS A 560 42.60 23.62 -12.99
CA HIS A 560 41.50 22.70 -13.26
C HIS A 560 40.31 22.89 -12.31
N LEU A 561 40.55 23.21 -11.02
CA LEU A 561 39.46 23.58 -10.10
C LEU A 561 38.74 24.85 -10.58
N LEU A 562 39.48 25.86 -11.05
CA LEU A 562 38.92 27.08 -11.61
C LEU A 562 38.06 26.81 -12.85
N GLU A 563 38.50 25.93 -13.76
CA GLU A 563 37.72 25.47 -14.91
C GLU A 563 36.38 24.85 -14.47
N LEU A 564 36.42 23.95 -13.49
CA LEU A 564 35.23 23.29 -12.94
C LEU A 564 34.27 24.29 -12.30
N LEU A 565 34.78 25.30 -11.57
CA LEU A 565 33.96 26.34 -10.96
C LEU A 565 33.32 27.25 -12.02
N ILE A 566 34.04 27.62 -13.07
CA ILE A 566 33.52 28.46 -14.16
C ILE A 566 32.38 27.75 -14.90
N VAL A 567 32.59 26.50 -15.31
CA VAL A 567 31.56 25.69 -15.98
C VAL A 567 30.38 25.45 -15.04
N GLY A 568 30.67 25.12 -13.78
CA GLY A 568 29.66 24.81 -12.78
C GLY A 568 28.76 25.99 -12.40
N MET A 569 29.33 27.19 -12.28
CA MET A 569 28.58 28.42 -11.99
C MET A 569 27.90 29.02 -13.22
N GLY A 570 28.23 28.56 -14.43
CA GLY A 570 27.65 29.08 -15.68
C GLY A 570 28.14 30.48 -16.07
N VAL A 571 29.28 30.92 -15.54
CA VAL A 571 29.83 32.28 -15.77
C VAL A 571 30.67 32.39 -17.05
N SER A 572 30.91 31.28 -17.75
CA SER A 572 31.74 31.24 -18.97
C SER A 572 31.21 32.12 -20.11
N SER A 573 29.89 32.33 -20.18
CA SER A 573 29.26 33.18 -21.21
C SER A 573 29.23 34.66 -20.85
N GLU A 574 29.46 35.02 -19.59
CA GLU A 574 29.30 36.38 -19.09
C GLU A 574 30.56 37.23 -19.26
N ASN A 575 31.74 36.59 -19.28
CA ASN A 575 33.02 37.28 -19.38
C ASN A 575 33.97 36.53 -20.31
N PRO A 576 34.53 37.17 -21.36
CA PRO A 576 35.53 36.54 -22.24
C PRO A 576 36.79 36.09 -21.49
N LEU A 577 37.08 36.62 -20.29
CA LEU A 577 38.15 36.14 -19.41
C LEU A 577 37.92 34.73 -18.84
N TYR A 578 36.69 34.22 -18.87
CA TYR A 578 36.33 32.89 -18.39
C TYR A 578 36.21 31.86 -19.52
N ASP A 579 36.93 32.07 -20.61
CA ASP A 579 37.07 31.08 -21.67
C ASP A 579 37.90 29.88 -21.18
N VAL A 580 37.26 28.71 -21.16
CA VAL A 580 37.82 27.44 -20.68
C VAL A 580 38.28 26.55 -21.84
N SER A 581 38.27 27.05 -23.07
CA SER A 581 38.62 26.26 -24.26
C SER A 581 40.11 25.97 -24.42
N LYS A 582 40.96 26.72 -23.70
CA LYS A 582 42.43 26.65 -23.81
C LYS A 582 43.04 25.95 -22.60
N SER A 583 44.13 25.21 -22.83
CA SER A 583 44.87 24.51 -21.77
C SER A 583 45.68 25.46 -20.88
N TYR A 584 46.04 25.02 -19.67
CA TYR A 584 46.90 25.77 -18.74
C TYR A 584 48.24 26.23 -19.35
N ASP A 585 48.87 25.36 -20.15
CA ASP A 585 50.18 25.61 -20.76
C ASP A 585 50.11 26.49 -22.02
N ASP A 586 48.91 26.87 -22.47
CA ASP A 586 48.74 27.72 -23.65
C ASP A 586 49.13 29.17 -23.30
N PRO A 587 50.14 29.77 -23.98
CA PRO A 587 50.59 31.13 -23.71
C PRO A 587 49.54 32.20 -24.08
N THR A 588 48.50 31.86 -24.82
CA THR A 588 47.41 32.78 -25.17
C THR A 588 46.20 32.68 -24.24
N ASN A 589 46.31 31.90 -23.17
CA ASN A 589 45.22 31.66 -22.22
C ASN A 589 45.18 32.76 -21.14
N LEU A 590 44.20 33.66 -21.27
CA LEU A 590 43.99 34.77 -20.34
C LEU A 590 43.59 34.30 -18.93
N LEU A 591 42.87 33.17 -18.82
CA LEU A 591 42.48 32.61 -17.53
C LEU A 591 43.70 32.06 -16.78
N ALA A 592 44.58 31.33 -17.48
CA ALA A 592 45.83 30.83 -16.91
C ALA A 592 46.76 31.99 -16.52
N LEU A 593 46.84 33.04 -17.34
CA LEU A 593 47.57 34.28 -17.04
C LEU A 593 47.03 34.92 -15.76
N LYS A 594 45.70 35.05 -15.63
CA LYS A 594 45.08 35.65 -14.44
C LYS A 594 45.31 34.83 -13.18
N LEU A 595 45.27 33.50 -13.26
CA LEU A 595 45.62 32.62 -12.15
C LEU A 595 47.07 32.80 -11.71
N LYS A 596 48.01 32.87 -12.66
CA LYS A 596 49.44 33.11 -12.39
C LYS A 596 49.67 34.48 -11.73
N LEU A 597 48.94 35.51 -12.17
CA LEU A 597 48.97 36.85 -11.54
C LEU A 597 48.45 36.81 -10.09
N ILE A 598 47.33 36.12 -9.84
CA ILE A 598 46.81 35.94 -8.47
C ILE A 598 47.83 35.19 -7.62
N CYS A 599 48.43 34.12 -8.14
CA CYS A 599 49.47 33.38 -7.45
C CYS A 599 50.63 34.30 -7.04
N LEU A 600 51.10 35.15 -7.97
CA LEU A 600 52.18 36.09 -7.72
C LEU A 600 51.88 37.06 -6.56
N GLU A 601 50.64 37.54 -6.44
CA GLU A 601 50.22 38.40 -5.32
C GLU A 601 50.45 37.72 -3.96
N PHE A 602 50.18 36.43 -3.84
CA PHE A 602 50.34 35.69 -2.58
C PHE A 602 51.77 35.16 -2.37
N THR A 603 52.42 34.64 -3.42
CA THR A 603 53.77 34.05 -3.29
C THR A 603 54.84 35.09 -3.07
N SER A 604 54.62 36.34 -3.52
CA SER A 604 55.59 37.42 -3.34
C SER A 604 55.98 37.60 -1.87
N ALA A 605 55.08 37.39 -0.92
CA ALA A 605 55.41 37.48 0.51
C ALA A 605 56.12 36.24 1.09
N MET A 606 56.14 35.11 0.37
CA MET A 606 56.56 33.81 0.90
C MET A 606 57.85 33.27 0.27
N GLU A 607 57.95 33.25 -1.07
CA GLU A 607 59.08 32.64 -1.78
C GLU A 607 59.55 33.51 -2.94
N TYR A 608 60.78 34.04 -2.83
CA TYR A 608 61.34 34.97 -3.80
C TYR A 608 61.64 34.33 -5.15
N THR A 609 62.33 33.18 -5.17
CA THR A 609 62.82 32.51 -6.38
C THR A 609 61.68 32.19 -7.35
N PHE A 610 60.67 31.47 -6.85
CA PHE A 610 59.47 31.16 -7.62
C PHE A 610 58.75 32.43 -8.11
N SER A 611 58.56 33.41 -7.22
CA SER A 611 57.85 34.64 -7.55
C SER A 611 58.59 35.47 -8.60
N PHE A 612 59.93 35.51 -8.56
CA PHE A 612 60.73 36.20 -9.55
C PHE A 612 60.65 35.54 -10.91
N ASP A 613 60.82 34.22 -11.00
CA ASP A 613 60.74 33.48 -12.26
C ASP A 613 59.34 33.60 -12.89
N LEU A 614 58.29 33.50 -12.06
CA LEU A 614 56.92 33.70 -12.49
C LEU A 614 56.67 35.14 -12.97
N ALA A 615 57.09 36.14 -12.20
CA ALA A 615 56.92 37.55 -12.56
C ALA A 615 57.67 37.90 -13.84
N PHE A 616 58.91 37.44 -13.98
CA PHE A 616 59.75 37.71 -15.13
C PHE A 616 59.22 37.01 -16.40
N SER A 617 58.73 35.77 -16.27
CA SER A 617 58.10 35.06 -17.39
C SER A 617 56.81 35.76 -17.86
N LEU A 618 55.94 36.17 -16.93
CA LEU A 618 54.71 36.90 -17.25
C LEU A 618 54.97 38.24 -17.95
N LEU A 619 55.93 39.04 -17.46
CA LEU A 619 56.31 40.31 -18.11
C LEU A 619 56.92 40.08 -19.49
N SER A 620 57.74 39.03 -19.64
CA SER A 620 58.35 38.70 -20.92
C SER A 620 57.29 38.29 -21.95
N GLN A 621 56.33 37.47 -21.52
CA GLN A 621 55.19 37.03 -22.33
C GLN A 621 54.32 38.22 -22.78
N ALA A 622 54.03 39.15 -21.88
CA ALA A 622 53.26 40.36 -22.20
C ALA A 622 53.96 41.30 -23.20
N LEU A 623 55.29 41.26 -23.28
CA LEU A 623 56.06 42.04 -24.25
C LEU A 623 56.12 41.38 -25.64
N THR A 624 55.94 40.06 -25.72
CA THR A 624 56.09 39.29 -26.97
C THR A 624 54.77 38.87 -27.62
N GLU A 625 53.69 38.79 -26.84
CA GLU A 625 52.40 38.22 -27.27
C GLU A 625 51.34 39.30 -27.62
N THR A 626 50.05 38.95 -27.54
CA THR A 626 48.91 39.80 -27.93
C THR A 626 48.68 41.00 -27.02
N GLU A 627 48.08 42.06 -27.57
CA GLU A 627 47.72 43.30 -26.84
C GLU A 627 46.81 43.03 -25.63
N GLU A 628 45.96 42.01 -25.70
CA GLU A 628 45.10 41.60 -24.59
C GLU A 628 45.88 41.10 -23.37
N ILE A 629 46.96 40.33 -23.58
CA ILE A 629 47.84 39.86 -22.50
C ILE A 629 48.58 41.04 -21.89
N ALA A 630 49.09 41.94 -22.73
CA ALA A 630 49.75 43.16 -22.28
C ALA A 630 48.82 44.02 -21.41
N ASN A 631 47.55 44.16 -21.79
CA ASN A 631 46.55 44.89 -21.02
C ASN A 631 46.28 44.24 -19.66
N VAL A 632 46.08 42.92 -19.59
CA VAL A 632 45.85 42.22 -18.32
C VAL A 632 47.07 42.34 -17.39
N VAL A 633 48.29 42.24 -17.92
CA VAL A 633 49.51 42.43 -17.11
C VAL A 633 49.65 43.89 -16.66
N SER A 634 49.33 44.85 -17.53
CA SER A 634 49.32 46.29 -17.22
C SER A 634 48.35 46.62 -16.09
N GLU A 635 47.15 46.06 -16.09
CA GLU A 635 46.17 46.26 -15.02
C GLU A 635 46.64 45.73 -13.66
N ASN A 636 47.52 44.72 -13.65
CA ASN A 636 48.03 44.07 -12.44
C ASN A 636 49.49 44.47 -12.15
N TRP A 637 49.96 45.61 -12.70
CA TRP A 637 51.34 46.12 -12.57
C TRP A 637 51.83 46.19 -11.11
N PHE A 638 50.91 46.44 -10.17
CA PHE A 638 51.22 46.64 -8.77
C PHE A 638 51.82 45.39 -8.10
N ALA A 639 51.41 44.18 -8.49
CA ALA A 639 51.96 42.94 -7.93
C ALA A 639 53.46 42.79 -8.24
N PHE A 640 53.86 43.12 -9.47
CA PHE A 640 55.26 43.14 -9.90
C PHE A 640 56.05 44.23 -9.17
N PHE A 641 55.44 45.40 -8.99
CA PHE A 641 56.06 46.49 -8.25
C PHE A 641 56.27 46.13 -6.76
N GLN A 642 55.31 45.46 -6.12
CA GLN A 642 55.43 44.99 -4.74
C GLN A 642 56.57 43.98 -4.58
N LEU A 643 56.72 43.03 -5.51
CA LEU A 643 57.83 42.06 -5.50
C LEU A 643 59.21 42.76 -5.44
N SER A 644 59.35 43.90 -6.11
CA SER A 644 60.60 44.68 -6.06
C SER A 644 60.88 45.32 -4.69
N LYS A 645 59.83 45.57 -3.89
CA LYS A 645 59.92 46.26 -2.60
C LYS A 645 60.14 45.33 -1.41
N ILE A 646 59.74 44.07 -1.50
CA ILE A 646 59.87 43.11 -0.40
C ILE A 646 61.34 42.80 -0.13
N GLU A 647 61.76 42.81 1.13
CA GLU A 647 63.11 42.42 1.53
C GLU A 647 63.18 40.91 1.76
N TYR A 648 64.23 40.26 1.24
CA TYR A 648 64.43 38.82 1.34
C TYR A 648 65.83 38.51 1.87
N GLU A 649 65.96 37.39 2.57
CA GLU A 649 67.23 36.86 3.08
C GLU A 649 68.02 36.13 1.98
N VAL A 650 68.39 36.84 0.91
CA VAL A 650 69.15 36.33 -0.26
C VAL A 650 70.38 37.23 -0.50
N ASP A 651 71.36 36.76 -1.28
CA ASP A 651 72.49 37.60 -1.70
C ASP A 651 72.00 38.94 -2.28
N GLN A 652 72.42 40.02 -1.64
CA GLN A 652 71.89 41.36 -1.88
C GLN A 652 72.18 41.86 -3.30
N LEU A 653 73.30 41.47 -3.91
CA LEU A 653 73.67 41.97 -5.23
C LEU A 653 72.85 41.31 -6.34
N GLU A 654 72.72 39.98 -6.30
CA GLU A 654 71.91 39.23 -7.28
C GLU A 654 70.42 39.59 -7.15
N LEU A 655 69.93 39.77 -5.93
CA LEU A 655 68.56 40.24 -5.66
C LEU A 655 68.29 41.62 -6.26
N LEU A 656 69.23 42.56 -6.09
CA LEU A 656 69.11 43.91 -6.65
C LEU A 656 69.11 43.89 -8.18
N ASP A 657 69.96 43.07 -8.79
CA ASP A 657 70.01 42.90 -10.25
C ASP A 657 68.70 42.33 -10.81
N ASN A 658 68.19 41.29 -10.18
CA ASN A 658 66.91 40.70 -10.54
C ASN A 658 65.76 41.72 -10.40
N LYS A 659 65.70 42.47 -9.30
CA LYS A 659 64.68 43.51 -9.09
C LYS A 659 64.77 44.65 -10.11
N LEU A 660 65.98 45.11 -10.45
CA LEU A 660 66.19 46.13 -11.47
C LEU A 660 65.76 45.66 -12.86
N ASN A 661 66.03 44.40 -13.19
CA ASN A 661 65.59 43.78 -14.44
C ASN A 661 64.07 43.56 -14.50
N LEU A 662 63.43 43.26 -13.38
CA LEU A 662 61.98 43.16 -13.28
C LEU A 662 61.33 44.52 -13.52
N LEU A 663 61.82 45.55 -12.82
CA LEU A 663 61.31 46.93 -12.90
C LEU A 663 61.53 47.55 -14.29
N SER A 664 62.65 47.26 -14.96
CA SER A 664 62.92 47.74 -16.32
C SER A 664 61.92 47.20 -17.33
N LYS A 665 61.53 45.92 -17.21
CA LYS A 665 60.45 45.33 -18.02
C LYS A 665 59.08 45.87 -17.64
N LEU A 666 58.81 46.03 -16.34
CA LEU A 666 57.54 46.55 -15.84
C LEU A 666 57.26 47.97 -16.36
N LEU A 667 58.29 48.83 -16.46
CA LEU A 667 58.19 50.19 -16.99
C LEU A 667 57.61 50.28 -18.40
N LEU A 668 57.77 49.23 -19.21
CA LEU A 668 57.23 49.18 -20.58
C LEU A 668 55.74 48.86 -20.62
N LEU A 669 55.20 48.29 -19.54
CA LEU A 669 53.82 47.80 -19.46
C LEU A 669 52.98 48.55 -18.41
N THR A 670 53.60 49.38 -17.57
CA THR A 670 52.90 50.09 -16.50
C THR A 670 52.01 51.19 -17.09
N PRO A 671 50.80 51.42 -16.53
CA PRO A 671 49.99 52.56 -16.91
C PRO A 671 50.76 53.87 -16.73
N THR A 672 50.62 54.79 -17.68
CA THR A 672 51.43 56.03 -17.75
C THR A 672 51.39 56.86 -16.46
N GLU A 673 50.28 56.79 -15.73
CA GLU A 673 50.05 57.45 -14.43
C GLU A 673 51.01 56.98 -13.32
N TYR A 674 51.53 55.75 -13.40
CA TYR A 674 52.37 55.14 -12.37
C TYR A 674 53.84 54.98 -12.76
N ASN A 675 54.21 55.34 -14.00
CA ASN A 675 55.59 55.23 -14.50
C ASN A 675 56.62 55.95 -13.62
N THR A 676 56.28 57.14 -13.10
CA THR A 676 57.17 57.90 -12.22
C THR A 676 57.53 57.12 -10.96
N ILE A 677 56.54 56.46 -10.34
CA ILE A 677 56.73 55.71 -9.09
C ILE A 677 57.61 54.47 -9.33
N VAL A 678 57.43 53.81 -10.46
CA VAL A 678 58.25 52.65 -10.85
C VAL A 678 59.70 53.09 -11.17
N LEU A 679 59.88 54.22 -11.87
CA LEU A 679 61.19 54.81 -12.16
C LEU A 679 61.94 55.23 -10.89
N GLU A 680 61.27 55.88 -9.95
CA GLU A 680 61.87 56.30 -8.67
C GLU A 680 62.38 55.09 -7.88
N GLN A 681 61.59 54.02 -7.81
CA GLN A 681 62.00 52.78 -7.16
C GLN A 681 63.21 52.14 -7.87
N TRP A 682 63.22 52.14 -9.21
CA TRP A 682 64.35 51.65 -9.99
C TRP A 682 65.62 52.46 -9.72
N GLN A 683 65.54 53.79 -9.70
CA GLN A 683 66.66 54.67 -9.39
C GLN A 683 67.18 54.45 -7.96
N MET A 684 66.27 54.29 -7.00
CA MET A 684 66.63 53.99 -5.61
C MET A 684 67.41 52.67 -5.51
N LEU A 685 66.90 51.57 -6.08
CA LEU A 685 67.59 50.28 -6.06
C LEU A 685 68.92 50.32 -6.83
N ASN A 686 69.01 51.08 -7.91
CA ASN A 686 70.24 51.22 -8.69
C ASN A 686 71.32 51.98 -7.92
N SER A 687 70.94 53.06 -7.21
CA SER A 687 71.87 53.77 -6.33
C SER A 687 72.33 52.91 -5.14
N GLN A 688 71.46 52.08 -4.57
CA GLN A 688 71.81 51.12 -3.53
C GLN A 688 72.80 50.07 -4.06
N LYS A 689 72.59 49.56 -5.27
CA LYS A 689 73.52 48.64 -5.93
C LYS A 689 74.89 49.29 -6.16
N GLN A 690 74.92 50.54 -6.63
CA GLN A 690 76.16 51.28 -6.83
C GLN A 690 76.91 51.51 -5.51
N ALA A 691 76.22 51.89 -4.44
CA ALA A 691 76.83 52.04 -3.12
C ALA A 691 77.44 50.72 -2.60
N LEU A 692 76.75 49.59 -2.79
CA LEU A 692 77.27 48.27 -2.40
C LEU A 692 78.48 47.83 -3.24
N LEU A 693 78.48 48.11 -4.55
CA LEU A 693 79.61 47.85 -5.43
C LEU A 693 80.81 48.74 -5.07
N ASP A 694 80.57 50.01 -4.78
CA ASP A 694 81.59 50.96 -4.34
C ASP A 694 82.15 50.56 -2.97
N ASP A 695 81.33 50.09 -2.03
CA ASP A 695 81.75 49.56 -0.73
C ASP A 695 82.59 48.28 -0.89
N GLN A 696 82.23 47.37 -1.80
CA GLN A 696 83.06 46.20 -2.14
C GLN A 696 84.40 46.63 -2.76
N GLN A 697 84.39 47.60 -3.67
CA GLN A 697 85.62 48.15 -4.27
C GLN A 697 86.49 48.88 -3.23
N GLN A 698 85.89 49.61 -2.29
CA GLN A 698 86.60 50.28 -1.20
C GLN A 698 87.16 49.28 -0.18
N GLN A 699 86.45 48.19 0.13
CA GLN A 699 86.99 47.10 0.94
C GLN A 699 88.16 46.40 0.24
N ILE A 700 88.04 46.12 -1.07
CA ILE A 700 89.16 45.59 -1.88
C ILE A 700 90.34 46.58 -1.89
N HIS A 701 90.08 47.89 -1.98
CA HIS A 701 91.10 48.92 -1.92
C HIS A 701 91.74 49.06 -0.53
N GLN A 702 90.98 48.94 0.57
CA GLN A 702 91.51 48.94 1.95
C GLN A 702 92.33 47.68 2.25
N TYR A 703 91.91 46.50 1.76
CA TYR A 703 92.72 45.28 1.83
C TYR A 703 93.98 45.36 0.95
N SER A 704 93.96 46.10 -0.16
CA SER A 704 95.15 46.36 -0.97
C SER A 704 96.08 47.45 -0.41
N ASN A 705 95.54 48.44 0.32
CA ASN A 705 96.29 49.52 0.96
C ASN A 705 96.88 49.16 2.32
N SER A 706 96.39 48.11 3.00
CA SER A 706 97.04 47.55 4.21
C SER A 706 98.34 46.77 3.92
N LYS A 707 98.77 46.70 2.65
CA LYS A 707 100.04 46.07 2.24
C LYS A 707 101.10 47.02 1.68
N ASN A 708 100.90 48.34 1.64
CA ASN A 708 101.92 49.27 1.17
C ASN A 708 101.90 50.59 1.98
N GLU A 709 102.61 50.60 3.11
CA GLU A 709 103.18 51.84 3.65
C GLU A 709 104.42 52.22 2.82
N ASN A 710 104.28 53.23 1.96
CA ASN A 710 105.21 54.36 1.77
C ASN A 710 105.03 55.03 0.39
N GLY A 711 104.79 56.34 0.42
CA GLY A 711 105.16 57.24 -0.67
C GLY A 711 104.01 57.90 -1.42
N LEU A 712 103.72 59.15 -1.05
CA LEU A 712 103.39 60.30 -1.90
C LEU A 712 102.68 60.02 -3.24
N ILE A 713 101.44 60.53 -3.38
CA ILE A 713 101.03 61.53 -4.39
C ILE A 713 99.59 61.98 -4.06
N GLU A 714 99.46 63.17 -3.48
CA GLU A 714 98.28 64.03 -3.64
C GLU A 714 98.33 64.59 -5.09
N SER A 715 97.28 64.42 -5.90
CA SER A 715 96.95 65.30 -7.07
C SER A 715 95.82 64.74 -7.99
N PHE A 716 94.73 64.16 -7.47
CA PHE A 716 93.55 63.87 -8.32
C PHE A 716 92.20 64.35 -7.75
N GLY A 717 92.15 64.78 -6.48
CA GLY A 717 90.91 65.25 -5.84
C GLY A 717 90.36 66.60 -6.33
N ASP A 718 91.20 67.43 -6.98
CA ASP A 718 90.80 68.79 -7.41
C ASP A 718 90.24 68.84 -8.86
N VAL A 719 90.28 67.73 -9.61
CA VAL A 719 89.68 67.65 -10.97
C VAL A 719 88.27 67.05 -10.90
N GLN A 720 88.06 66.02 -10.09
CA GLN A 720 86.77 65.32 -9.98
C GLN A 720 85.70 66.15 -9.26
N SER A 721 86.10 66.93 -8.24
CA SER A 721 85.23 67.88 -7.54
C SER A 721 84.84 69.09 -8.40
N ARG A 722 85.73 69.56 -9.28
CA ARG A 722 85.44 70.61 -10.28
C ARG A 722 84.56 70.09 -11.42
N LEU A 723 84.75 68.85 -11.86
CA LEU A 723 83.90 68.21 -12.87
C LEU A 723 82.48 67.94 -12.32
N GLN A 724 82.35 67.48 -11.08
CA GLN A 724 81.05 67.28 -10.42
C GLN A 724 80.30 68.60 -10.18
N ARG A 725 81.00 69.69 -9.86
CA ARG A 725 80.39 71.02 -9.70
C ARG A 725 79.96 71.62 -11.03
N SER A 726 80.78 71.46 -12.08
CA SER A 726 80.45 71.88 -13.46
C SER A 726 79.31 71.07 -14.09
N LEU A 727 79.22 69.77 -13.80
CA LEU A 727 78.12 68.91 -14.26
C LEU A 727 76.82 69.18 -13.50
N LYS A 728 76.90 69.51 -12.20
CA LYS A 728 75.75 69.89 -11.39
C LYS A 728 75.18 71.26 -11.78
N GLU A 729 76.05 72.25 -12.02
CA GLU A 729 75.64 73.57 -12.55
C GLU A 729 75.08 73.48 -13.98
N SER A 730 75.60 72.58 -14.84
CA SER A 730 75.05 72.32 -16.18
C SER A 730 73.72 71.54 -16.14
N ALA A 731 73.54 70.64 -15.17
CA ALA A 731 72.29 69.90 -14.98
C ALA A 731 71.18 70.77 -14.38
N ASP A 732 71.52 71.71 -13.49
CA ASP A 732 70.58 72.68 -12.92
C ASP A 732 70.15 73.75 -13.95
N GLU A 733 70.99 74.05 -14.96
CA GLU A 733 70.62 74.88 -16.13
C GLU A 733 69.70 74.14 -17.12
N LEU A 734 69.90 72.83 -17.28
CA LEU A 734 69.07 71.94 -18.13
C LEU A 734 67.68 71.65 -17.53
N MET A 735 67.56 71.63 -16.20
CA MET A 735 66.29 71.39 -15.50
C MET A 735 65.40 72.64 -15.39
N ASN A 736 65.95 73.85 -15.54
CA ASN A 736 65.20 75.10 -15.40
C ASN A 736 64.66 75.69 -16.71
N ASN A 737 65.05 75.17 -17.87
CA ASN A 737 64.55 75.64 -19.16
C ASN A 737 63.80 74.55 -19.92
N SER A 738 62.49 74.76 -20.04
CA SER A 738 61.55 74.18 -21.00
C SER A 738 61.09 72.72 -20.84
N SER A 739 59.76 72.64 -20.81
CA SER A 739 58.83 71.52 -20.69
C SER A 739 58.89 70.45 -21.80
N SER A 740 58.49 69.25 -21.39
CA SER A 740 57.78 68.16 -22.12
C SER A 740 58.48 67.22 -23.09
N ASP A 741 59.73 67.41 -23.55
CA ASP A 741 60.30 66.52 -24.60
C ASP A 741 61.49 65.62 -24.19
N ILE A 742 61.91 65.61 -22.92
CA ILE A 742 63.08 64.81 -22.48
C ILE A 742 62.74 63.32 -22.26
N GLY A 743 61.49 62.98 -21.95
CA GLY A 743 61.08 61.60 -21.64
C GLY A 743 61.30 60.60 -22.77
N LYS A 744 61.24 61.03 -24.03
CA LYS A 744 61.50 60.16 -25.20
C LYS A 744 62.99 59.91 -25.47
N ASN A 745 63.87 60.84 -25.09
CA ASN A 745 65.31 60.72 -25.38
C ASN A 745 66.08 59.92 -24.31
N ILE A 746 65.63 59.91 -23.05
CA ILE A 746 66.23 59.06 -22.01
C ILE A 746 65.91 57.58 -22.26
N ILE A 747 64.70 57.26 -22.72
CA ILE A 747 64.30 55.90 -23.11
C ILE A 747 65.17 55.40 -24.28
N GLY A 748 65.51 56.26 -25.25
CA GLY A 748 66.40 55.90 -26.36
C GLY A 748 67.85 55.62 -25.94
N TRP A 749 68.35 56.25 -24.88
CA TRP A 749 69.72 56.02 -24.38
C TRP A 749 69.84 54.77 -23.51
N ILE A 750 68.79 54.42 -22.75
CA ILE A 750 68.76 53.19 -21.93
C ILE A 750 68.65 51.94 -22.83
N VAL A 751 67.97 52.05 -23.98
CA VAL A 751 67.83 50.95 -24.95
C VAL A 751 69.07 50.80 -25.85
N GLY A 752 69.89 51.84 -26.02
CA GLY A 752 71.06 51.84 -26.90
C GLY A 752 72.39 51.33 -26.30
N ALA A 753 72.39 50.86 -25.05
CA ALA A 753 73.59 50.36 -24.36
C ALA A 753 73.47 48.88 -23.95
N ASN A 754 72.88 48.06 -24.82
CA ASN A 754 73.07 46.60 -24.85
C ASN A 754 73.83 46.20 -26.11
#